data_AF-A0A9N9WRD2-F1
#
_entry.id   AF-A0A9N9WRD2-F1
#
_cell.length_a   1.000
_cell.length_b   1.000
_cell.length_c   1.000
_cell.angle_alpha   90.00
_cell.angle_beta   90.00
_cell.angle_gamma   90.00
#
_symmetry.space_group_name_H-M   'P 1'
#
loop_
_entity.id
_entity.type
_entity.pdbx_description
1 polymer ?
#
loop_
_entity_poly.entity_id
_entity_poly.type
_entity_poly.pdbx_seq_one_letter_code
_entity_poly.pdbx_strand_id
1 'polypeptide(L)'
;MACSIQNIILVNFMILTFIYCVYASFSGIYVDNGQQTVLHHQLSGDETHEVEHEILELLGLPDRPRKRHIHPSLRKSAPQFLLDIYKKLTTDEEDVDNTRVKRDINDNEIYISPADQYAIDQSDIIMTFLNKNHHVPEMRHTHGRKLWFDTSEIGNDVSLMMAELRLYQNSLFSKYDEEKQVTVRLYKADIRNDHEDLKLLSSVNTTTHADGWLELNVTMALKEWIEDKESNYGFVIKANLIERPDKDLRMDDIGLVSPRGDDEFQPFMVGFFKGQEMIKPKQPTKHHHSRTKRQAGNRNQRKKKSDRPNPLLHPGENNPKSCQIQTLYVSFKDLKWQDWIIAPDGYGAFYCAGECNFPLNAHMNATNHAIVQTLVHLMHPTKVPKPCCAPTKLSAISVLYYLDDSNVNLKKYKNMVVKIPKLTNDMHKGEAGRIGIIGGSLEYTGAPYYAGIAALKVGCDLVHIFCPQSAALAIKSYSPELIVHPLLDSDNALDLIEPWLSRLHVLVIGSGLGRDRNILHTVSELIMCCKKSQKPLVIDADGLFLITQNTSLLNDYQNVILTPNAMELFRLIGDTNEKLHALSEKIGKNVIVLEKAMNDRIYDTETMSKVECPQGGTNRRCGGQGDLLAGAVAVFYHWALNLTNKDNSGQPIHDFNPAIAACYGATYLIKYCNRLAYEKYGRSMTAVDMIDCIHTGFNEYFEHENSKLN
;
A
#
# COMPACT_ATOMS: atom_id res chain seq x y z
N MET A 1 3.78 -64.77 -13.07
CA MET A 1 2.88 -63.62 -13.27
C MET A 1 2.72 -62.73 -12.02
N ALA A 2 2.75 -63.25 -10.79
CA ALA A 2 2.60 -62.44 -9.57
C ALA A 2 3.70 -61.38 -9.34
N CYS A 3 4.96 -61.67 -9.69
CA CYS A 3 6.09 -60.74 -9.48
C CYS A 3 6.03 -59.47 -10.35
N SER A 4 5.36 -59.53 -11.51
CA SER A 4 5.26 -58.39 -12.44
C SER A 4 4.22 -57.36 -11.98
N ILE A 5 3.10 -57.84 -11.43
CA ILE A 5 2.01 -56.97 -10.94
C ILE A 5 2.46 -56.18 -9.70
N GLN A 6 3.26 -56.80 -8.83
CA GLN A 6 3.76 -56.16 -7.62
C GLN A 6 4.75 -55.03 -7.94
N ASN A 7 5.59 -55.19 -8.96
CA ASN A 7 6.47 -54.13 -9.44
C ASN A 7 5.70 -52.99 -10.13
N ILE A 8 4.64 -53.28 -10.87
CA ILE A 8 3.80 -52.25 -11.50
C ILE A 8 3.02 -51.44 -10.45
N ILE A 9 2.53 -52.07 -9.39
CA ILE A 9 1.88 -51.38 -8.28
C ILE A 9 2.89 -50.52 -7.52
N LEU A 10 4.11 -51.02 -7.27
CA LEU A 10 5.16 -50.27 -6.58
C LEU A 10 5.62 -49.04 -7.40
N VAL A 11 5.76 -49.21 -8.72
CA VAL A 11 6.14 -48.13 -9.63
C VAL A 11 5.01 -47.11 -9.75
N ASN A 12 3.74 -47.52 -9.86
CA ASN A 12 2.62 -46.58 -9.84
C ASN A 12 2.48 -45.88 -8.49
N PHE A 13 2.72 -46.56 -7.37
CA PHE A 13 2.71 -45.94 -6.05
C PHE A 13 3.85 -44.92 -5.91
N MET A 14 5.06 -45.23 -6.40
CA MET A 14 6.18 -44.30 -6.46
C MET A 14 5.93 -43.11 -7.38
N ILE A 15 5.27 -43.31 -8.53
CA ILE A 15 4.91 -42.22 -9.44
C ILE A 15 3.81 -41.36 -8.83
N LEU A 16 2.79 -41.95 -8.19
CA LEU A 16 1.74 -41.21 -7.48
C LEU A 16 2.30 -40.44 -6.28
N THR A 17 3.21 -41.01 -5.49
CA THR A 17 3.86 -40.27 -4.39
C THR A 17 4.82 -39.21 -4.92
N PHE A 18 5.51 -39.44 -6.03
CA PHE A 18 6.37 -38.44 -6.66
C PHE A 18 5.54 -37.28 -7.24
N ILE A 19 4.42 -37.57 -7.90
CA ILE A 19 3.45 -36.55 -8.36
C ILE A 19 2.86 -35.82 -7.16
N TYR A 20 2.47 -36.52 -6.08
CA TYR A 20 1.93 -35.89 -4.87
C TYR A 20 2.97 -35.01 -4.15
N CYS A 21 4.26 -35.39 -4.16
CA CYS A 21 5.37 -34.58 -3.65
C CYS A 21 5.72 -33.39 -4.56
N VAL A 22 5.57 -33.52 -5.88
CA VAL A 22 5.79 -32.43 -6.85
C VAL A 22 4.63 -31.42 -6.81
N TYR A 23 3.41 -31.86 -6.47
CA TYR A 23 2.24 -30.99 -6.26
C TYR A 23 1.99 -30.61 -4.80
N ALA A 24 2.84 -31.03 -3.86
CA ALA A 24 2.78 -30.55 -2.49
C ALA A 24 3.24 -29.09 -2.46
N SER A 25 2.29 -28.16 -2.41
CA SER A 25 2.59 -26.74 -2.16
C SER A 25 3.33 -26.65 -0.84
N PHE A 26 4.61 -26.29 -0.90
CA PHE A 26 5.44 -26.03 0.27
C PHE A 26 4.96 -24.72 0.89
N SER A 27 4.36 -24.80 2.08
CA SER A 27 4.08 -23.64 2.92
C SER A 27 5.40 -23.14 3.51
N GLY A 28 5.68 -21.85 3.37
CA GLY A 28 6.82 -21.26 4.06
C GLY A 28 6.75 -19.75 4.15
N ILE A 29 7.69 -19.22 4.92
CA ILE A 29 7.81 -17.78 5.18
C ILE A 29 8.70 -17.21 4.08
N TYR A 30 8.14 -16.29 3.30
CA TYR A 30 8.83 -15.62 2.21
C TYR A 30 9.40 -14.31 2.71
N VAL A 31 10.71 -14.16 2.56
CA VAL A 31 11.41 -12.91 2.85
C VAL A 31 11.95 -12.43 1.52
N ASP A 32 11.56 -11.21 1.16
CA ASP A 32 12.18 -10.53 0.03
C ASP A 32 13.54 -10.02 0.47
N ASN A 33 14.59 -10.39 -0.25
CA ASN A 33 15.96 -9.93 0.00
C ASN A 33 16.38 -8.79 -0.94
N GLY A 34 15.43 -8.17 -1.65
CA GLY A 34 15.66 -7.06 -2.57
C GLY A 34 16.07 -7.48 -3.99
N GLN A 35 16.10 -8.78 -4.29
CA GLN A 35 16.37 -9.32 -5.63
C GLN A 35 15.31 -10.32 -6.09
N GLN A 36 14.73 -11.07 -5.15
CA GLN A 36 13.66 -12.04 -5.38
C GLN A 36 13.00 -12.39 -4.03
N THR A 37 11.74 -12.81 -4.06
CA THR A 37 11.08 -13.41 -2.90
C THR A 37 11.65 -14.81 -2.67
N VAL A 38 12.44 -14.99 -1.60
CA VAL A 38 13.06 -16.28 -1.27
C VAL A 38 12.26 -16.95 -0.15
N LEU A 39 12.01 -18.26 -0.28
CA LEU A 39 11.50 -19.09 0.82
C LEU A 39 12.57 -19.14 1.92
N HIS A 40 12.44 -18.31 2.95
CA HIS A 40 13.41 -18.20 4.04
C HIS A 40 13.32 -19.40 5.00
N HIS A 41 12.10 -19.87 5.27
CA HIS A 41 11.86 -21.05 6.11
C HIS A 41 10.72 -21.87 5.54
N GLN A 42 10.97 -23.15 5.32
CA GLN A 42 9.95 -24.12 4.96
C GLN A 42 9.30 -24.62 6.25
N LEU A 43 8.02 -24.32 6.43
CA LEU A 43 7.30 -24.71 7.63
C LEU A 43 7.11 -26.22 7.65
N SER A 44 7.44 -26.87 8.77
CA SER A 44 7.05 -28.26 9.02
C SER A 44 5.53 -28.36 9.19
N GLY A 45 4.98 -29.57 9.12
CA GLY A 45 3.53 -29.79 9.27
C GLY A 45 2.98 -29.26 10.61
N ASP A 46 3.76 -29.41 11.68
CA ASP A 46 3.40 -28.95 13.02
C ASP A 46 3.47 -27.41 13.13
N GLU A 47 4.53 -26.79 12.60
CA GLU A 47 4.67 -25.32 12.56
C GLU A 47 3.60 -24.65 11.71
N THR A 48 3.20 -25.28 10.60
CA THR A 48 2.12 -24.79 9.75
C THR A 48 0.79 -24.77 10.53
N HIS A 49 0.52 -25.79 11.36
CA HIS A 49 -0.68 -25.82 12.20
C HIS A 49 -0.64 -24.81 13.35
N GLU A 50 0.52 -24.53 13.94
CA GLU A 50 0.66 -23.51 14.99
C GLU A 50 0.43 -22.09 14.43
N VAL A 51 1.05 -21.77 13.29
CA VAL A 51 0.83 -20.49 12.58
C VAL A 51 -0.62 -20.37 12.10
N GLU A 52 -1.21 -21.46 11.59
CA GLU A 52 -2.62 -21.49 11.20
C GLU A 52 -3.55 -21.18 12.38
N HIS A 53 -3.31 -21.77 13.56
CA HIS A 53 -4.10 -21.52 14.76
C HIS A 53 -3.99 -20.06 15.24
N GLU A 54 -2.78 -19.51 15.28
CA GLU A 54 -2.53 -18.11 15.70
C GLU A 54 -3.20 -17.11 14.74
N ILE A 55 -3.13 -17.34 13.43
CA ILE A 55 -3.80 -16.45 12.47
C ILE A 55 -5.32 -16.65 12.53
N LEU A 56 -5.85 -17.85 12.75
CA LEU A 56 -7.30 -18.06 12.97
C LEU A 56 -7.80 -17.31 14.21
N GLU A 57 -7.04 -17.36 15.31
CA GLU A 57 -7.32 -16.60 16.53
C GLU A 57 -7.29 -15.09 16.26
N LEU A 58 -6.29 -14.60 15.53
CA LEU A 58 -6.21 -13.19 15.09
C LEU A 58 -7.40 -12.78 14.22
N LEU A 59 -7.87 -13.67 13.36
CA LEU A 59 -9.05 -13.43 12.52
C LEU A 59 -10.37 -13.53 13.32
N GLY A 60 -10.31 -14.02 14.56
CA GLY A 60 -11.48 -14.25 15.42
C GLY A 60 -12.30 -15.46 14.99
N LEU A 61 -11.65 -16.43 14.33
CA LEU A 61 -12.23 -17.68 13.88
C LEU A 61 -11.78 -18.81 14.82
N PRO A 62 -12.69 -19.54 15.50
CA PRO A 62 -12.31 -20.61 16.44
C PRO A 62 -11.76 -21.84 15.72
N ASP A 63 -12.14 -22.06 14.47
CA ASP A 63 -11.69 -23.15 13.60
C ASP A 63 -11.77 -22.67 12.14
N ARG A 64 -10.99 -23.29 11.25
CA ARG A 64 -11.16 -23.11 9.79
C ARG A 64 -12.60 -23.46 9.37
N PRO A 65 -13.27 -22.62 8.56
CA PRO A 65 -14.58 -22.95 8.00
C PRO A 65 -14.56 -24.32 7.31
N ARG A 66 -15.52 -25.20 7.62
CA ARG A 66 -15.48 -26.60 7.18
C ARG A 66 -15.73 -26.71 5.69
N LYS A 67 -14.84 -27.40 4.97
CA LYS A 67 -15.01 -27.80 3.58
C LYS A 67 -16.28 -28.64 3.38
N ARG A 68 -17.31 -28.04 2.81
CA ARG A 68 -18.37 -28.79 2.11
C ARG A 68 -18.61 -28.16 0.74
N HIS A 69 -17.85 -28.67 -0.22
CA HIS A 69 -17.96 -28.48 -1.67
C HIS A 69 -17.31 -27.22 -2.25
N ILE A 70 -16.94 -27.38 -3.53
CA ILE A 70 -16.36 -26.40 -4.45
C ILE A 70 -17.01 -25.05 -4.22
N HIS A 71 -16.20 -23.99 -4.08
CA HIS A 71 -16.59 -22.60 -3.86
C HIS A 71 -18.07 -22.35 -4.21
N PRO A 72 -18.92 -21.93 -3.25
CA PRO A 72 -20.24 -21.40 -3.56
C PRO A 72 -20.06 -20.44 -4.73
N SER A 73 -20.89 -20.57 -5.78
CA SER A 73 -20.71 -19.74 -6.96
C SER A 73 -20.75 -18.28 -6.51
N LEU A 74 -19.64 -17.54 -6.74
CA LEU A 74 -19.60 -16.08 -6.58
C LEU A 74 -20.68 -15.38 -7.43
N ARG A 75 -21.37 -16.14 -8.29
CA ARG A 75 -22.56 -15.73 -9.04
C ARG A 75 -23.78 -15.45 -8.16
N LYS A 76 -23.81 -15.90 -6.90
CA LYS A 76 -24.95 -15.60 -6.02
C LYS A 76 -24.98 -14.13 -5.65
N SER A 77 -26.18 -13.57 -5.53
CA SER A 77 -26.42 -12.15 -5.22
C SER A 77 -25.64 -11.62 -4.00
N ALA A 78 -25.67 -12.35 -2.87
CA ALA A 78 -25.02 -11.93 -1.63
C ALA A 78 -23.47 -11.89 -1.69
N PRO A 79 -22.77 -12.97 -2.11
CA PRO A 79 -21.33 -12.93 -2.34
C PRO A 79 -20.91 -11.84 -3.34
N GLN A 80 -21.67 -11.67 -4.43
CA GLN A 80 -21.38 -10.67 -5.46
C GLN A 80 -21.47 -9.25 -4.89
N PHE A 81 -22.50 -8.95 -4.09
CA PHE A 81 -22.65 -7.66 -3.43
C PHE A 81 -21.45 -7.27 -2.56
N LEU A 82 -20.95 -8.18 -1.72
CA LEU A 82 -19.77 -7.90 -0.89
C LEU A 82 -18.47 -7.84 -1.68
N LEU A 83 -18.36 -8.61 -2.77
CA LEU A 83 -17.23 -8.49 -3.68
C LEU A 83 -17.19 -7.11 -4.36
N ASP A 84 -18.35 -6.56 -4.70
CA ASP A 84 -18.46 -5.23 -5.30
C ASP A 84 -18.14 -4.12 -4.27
N ILE A 85 -18.59 -4.27 -3.01
CA ILE A 85 -18.14 -3.38 -1.92
C ILE A 85 -16.62 -3.48 -1.71
N TYR A 86 -16.06 -4.69 -1.69
CA TYR A 86 -14.62 -4.90 -1.55
C TYR A 86 -13.84 -4.19 -2.66
N LYS A 87 -14.24 -4.37 -3.93
CA LYS A 87 -13.63 -3.68 -5.07
C LYS A 87 -13.73 -2.17 -4.93
N LYS A 88 -14.90 -1.65 -4.54
CA LYS A 88 -15.07 -0.21 -4.33
C LYS A 88 -14.13 0.31 -3.25
N LEU A 89 -14.03 -0.37 -2.10
CA LEU A 89 -13.13 0.03 -1.02
C LEU A 89 -11.66 -0.02 -1.43
N THR A 90 -11.26 -0.97 -2.27
CA THR A 90 -9.88 -1.01 -2.80
C THR A 90 -9.63 0.06 -3.86
N THR A 91 -10.65 0.43 -4.66
CA THR A 91 -10.51 1.47 -5.71
C THR A 91 -10.59 2.88 -5.13
N ASP A 92 -11.44 3.13 -4.12
CA ASP A 92 -11.55 4.42 -3.42
C ASP A 92 -10.29 4.72 -2.57
N GLU A 93 -9.55 3.69 -2.12
CA GLU A 93 -8.21 3.85 -1.53
C GLU A 93 -7.14 4.20 -2.58
N GLU A 94 -7.39 3.93 -3.87
CA GLU A 94 -6.56 4.30 -5.02
C GLU A 94 -6.91 5.69 -5.61
N ASP A 95 -8.16 6.17 -5.45
CA ASP A 95 -8.73 7.36 -6.11
C ASP A 95 -8.87 8.64 -5.23
N VAL A 96 -7.95 8.88 -4.29
CA VAL A 96 -7.89 10.19 -3.58
C VAL A 96 -7.26 11.30 -4.46
N ASP A 97 -6.78 10.98 -5.67
CA ASP A 97 -6.29 11.99 -6.62
C ASP A 97 -7.38 12.36 -7.64
N ASN A 98 -7.89 13.58 -7.53
CA ASN A 98 -8.94 14.13 -8.40
C ASN A 98 -8.46 14.24 -9.85
N THR A 99 -8.59 13.18 -10.64
CA THR A 99 -8.66 13.28 -12.11
C THR A 99 -9.52 12.17 -12.71
N ARG A 100 -10.65 12.59 -13.30
CA ARG A 100 -11.57 11.79 -14.13
C ARG A 100 -10.85 10.76 -15.01
N VAL A 101 -10.93 9.49 -14.64
CA VAL A 101 -10.64 8.37 -15.54
C VAL A 101 -11.92 7.95 -16.28
N LYS A 102 -11.71 7.64 -17.55
CA LYS A 102 -12.70 7.19 -18.52
C LYS A 102 -13.52 6.01 -18.00
N ARG A 103 -14.83 6.17 -18.15
CA ARG A 103 -15.82 5.12 -18.36
C ARG A 103 -15.27 4.07 -19.33
N ASP A 104 -15.17 2.84 -18.85
CA ASP A 104 -15.55 1.62 -19.56
C ASP A 104 -15.56 0.46 -18.54
N ILE A 105 -16.56 0.45 -17.66
CA ILE A 105 -17.08 -0.77 -17.06
C ILE A 105 -18.54 -0.79 -17.48
N ASN A 106 -18.92 -1.81 -18.24
CA ASN A 106 -20.29 -2.01 -18.74
C ASN A 106 -21.32 -1.66 -17.66
N ASP A 107 -22.32 -0.87 -18.06
CA ASP A 107 -23.46 -0.39 -17.29
C ASP A 107 -24.23 -1.51 -16.56
N ASN A 108 -23.73 -1.94 -15.41
CA ASN A 108 -24.53 -2.37 -14.28
C ASN A 108 -24.06 -1.49 -13.12
N GLU A 109 -24.67 -0.32 -12.96
CA GLU A 109 -24.38 0.59 -11.85
C GLU A 109 -24.47 -0.20 -10.54
N ILE A 110 -23.35 -0.27 -9.82
CA ILE A 110 -23.29 -0.81 -8.47
C ILE A 110 -24.18 0.09 -7.60
N TYR A 111 -25.41 -0.36 -7.31
CA TYR A 111 -26.37 0.41 -6.51
C TYR A 111 -25.98 0.33 -5.02
N ILE A 112 -25.07 1.22 -4.61
CA ILE A 112 -24.75 1.53 -3.22
C ILE A 112 -25.43 2.86 -2.93
N SER A 113 -26.44 2.85 -2.06
CA SER A 113 -27.14 4.05 -1.64
C SER A 113 -26.23 4.96 -0.79
N PRO A 114 -26.53 6.26 -0.64
CA PRO A 114 -25.81 7.12 0.31
C PRO A 114 -25.86 6.62 1.76
N ALA A 115 -26.94 5.91 2.13
CA ALA A 115 -27.06 5.28 3.44
C ALA A 115 -26.11 4.08 3.58
N ASP A 116 -25.99 3.27 2.54
CA ASP A 116 -24.99 2.19 2.48
C ASP A 116 -23.58 2.73 2.64
N GLN A 117 -23.23 3.81 1.93
CA GLN A 117 -21.89 4.40 2.02
C GLN A 117 -21.55 4.81 3.45
N TYR A 118 -22.48 5.51 4.13
CA TYR A 118 -22.29 5.88 5.52
C TYR A 118 -22.13 4.66 6.44
N ALA A 119 -22.92 3.61 6.21
CA ALA A 119 -22.84 2.38 6.99
C ALA A 119 -21.53 1.62 6.75
N ILE A 120 -21.06 1.56 5.50
CA ILE A 120 -19.77 0.97 5.10
C ILE A 120 -18.64 1.69 5.84
N ASP A 121 -18.58 3.02 5.76
CA ASP A 121 -17.50 3.83 6.34
C ASP A 121 -17.40 3.69 7.87
N GLN A 122 -18.53 3.48 8.54
CA GLN A 122 -18.61 3.33 10.00
C GLN A 122 -18.49 1.89 10.49
N SER A 123 -18.62 0.90 9.59
CA SER A 123 -18.58 -0.52 9.93
C SER A 123 -17.16 -1.08 9.91
N ASP A 124 -16.87 -1.96 10.87
CA ASP A 124 -15.65 -2.77 10.85
C ASP A 124 -15.92 -4.12 10.15
N ILE A 125 -17.19 -4.53 10.07
CA ILE A 125 -17.64 -5.83 9.58
C ILE A 125 -18.94 -5.66 8.79
N ILE A 126 -19.01 -6.29 7.62
CA ILE A 126 -20.23 -6.38 6.81
C ILE A 126 -20.51 -7.86 6.55
N MET A 127 -21.71 -8.29 6.91
CA MET A 127 -22.15 -9.69 6.76
C MET A 127 -23.35 -9.79 5.84
N THR A 128 -23.35 -10.84 5.01
CA THR A 128 -24.52 -11.22 4.21
C THR A 128 -25.11 -12.54 4.70
N PHE A 129 -26.43 -12.60 4.71
CA PHE A 129 -27.22 -13.77 5.11
C PHE A 129 -28.08 -14.20 3.94
N LEU A 130 -27.88 -15.45 3.48
CA LEU A 130 -28.77 -16.06 2.50
C LEU A 130 -30.00 -16.67 3.17
N ASN A 131 -31.13 -16.66 2.46
CA ASN A 131 -32.36 -17.27 2.93
C ASN A 131 -32.20 -18.80 3.05
N LYS A 132 -32.40 -19.36 4.25
CA LYS A 132 -32.37 -20.81 4.50
C LYS A 132 -33.79 -21.37 4.65
N ASN A 133 -34.00 -22.62 4.23
CA ASN A 133 -35.27 -23.32 4.42
C ASN A 133 -35.36 -23.83 5.86
N HIS A 134 -36.04 -23.12 6.77
CA HIS A 134 -36.19 -23.58 8.14
C HIS A 134 -37.38 -24.54 8.30
N HIS A 135 -37.13 -25.74 8.84
CA HIS A 135 -38.15 -26.62 9.41
C HIS A 135 -38.52 -26.17 10.84
N VAL A 136 -39.37 -25.15 10.99
CA VAL A 136 -40.13 -24.97 12.25
C VAL A 136 -41.41 -25.80 12.12
N PRO A 137 -41.66 -26.82 12.97
CA PRO A 137 -42.74 -27.80 12.77
C PRO A 137 -44.18 -27.27 12.88
N GLU A 138 -44.39 -26.02 13.30
CA GLU A 138 -45.69 -25.54 13.79
C GLU A 138 -46.38 -24.47 12.92
N MET A 139 -45.76 -24.01 11.83
CA MET A 139 -46.31 -22.88 11.06
C MET A 139 -46.87 -23.29 9.69
N ARG A 140 -48.21 -23.33 9.58
CA ARG A 140 -48.95 -23.59 8.34
C ARG A 140 -48.88 -22.41 7.36
N HIS A 141 -48.95 -22.70 6.06
CA HIS A 141 -48.94 -21.76 4.95
C HIS A 141 -50.06 -20.69 5.03
N THR A 142 -49.78 -19.51 5.57
CA THR A 142 -50.63 -18.32 5.46
C THR A 142 -50.21 -17.48 4.23
N HIS A 143 -51.12 -16.68 3.69
CA HIS A 143 -50.98 -15.94 2.41
C HIS A 143 -49.90 -14.83 2.47
N GLY A 144 -48.63 -15.21 2.31
CA GLY A 144 -47.47 -14.31 2.23
C GLY A 144 -46.20 -15.08 1.88
N ARG A 145 -45.14 -14.37 1.45
CA ARG A 145 -43.82 -14.99 1.21
C ARG A 145 -42.98 -14.89 2.48
N LYS A 146 -42.59 -16.03 3.04
CA LYS A 146 -41.78 -16.11 4.26
C LYS A 146 -40.29 -16.25 3.93
N LEU A 147 -39.44 -15.48 4.60
CA LEU A 147 -37.99 -15.57 4.52
C LEU A 147 -37.43 -15.83 5.91
N TRP A 148 -36.40 -16.68 6.00
CA TRP A 148 -35.73 -16.96 7.26
C TRP A 148 -34.21 -16.89 7.08
N PHE A 149 -33.56 -16.17 8.00
CA PHE A 149 -32.13 -15.92 7.99
C PHE A 149 -31.54 -16.42 9.30
N ASP A 150 -30.46 -17.19 9.19
CA ASP A 150 -29.76 -17.74 10.33
C ASP A 150 -28.83 -16.69 10.94
N THR A 151 -29.18 -16.21 12.13
CA THR A 151 -28.41 -15.21 12.88
C THR A 151 -27.64 -15.83 14.05
N SER A 152 -27.62 -17.17 14.15
CA SER A 152 -27.09 -17.87 15.32
C SER A 152 -25.59 -17.68 15.51
N GLU A 153 -24.85 -17.40 14.44
CA GLU A 153 -23.39 -17.22 14.43
C GLU A 153 -22.94 -15.83 14.91
N ILE A 154 -23.85 -14.87 15.04
CA ILE A 154 -23.52 -13.52 15.49
C ILE A 154 -23.28 -13.53 17.00
N GLY A 155 -22.11 -13.03 17.42
CA GLY A 155 -21.77 -12.80 18.83
C GLY A 155 -22.52 -11.61 19.42
N ASN A 156 -22.76 -11.66 20.74
CA ASN A 156 -23.49 -10.60 21.45
C ASN A 156 -22.63 -9.33 21.65
N ASP A 157 -21.33 -9.42 21.42
CA ASP A 157 -20.35 -8.35 21.68
C ASP A 157 -20.18 -7.38 20.50
N VAL A 158 -20.97 -7.56 19.44
CA VAL A 158 -20.94 -6.75 18.23
C VAL A 158 -22.11 -5.76 18.22
N SER A 159 -21.83 -4.50 17.91
CA SER A 159 -22.89 -3.49 17.76
C SER A 159 -23.41 -3.46 16.32
N LEU A 160 -24.72 -3.66 16.16
CA LEU A 160 -25.39 -3.51 14.87
C LEU A 160 -25.61 -2.03 14.56
N MET A 161 -25.08 -1.57 13.43
CA MET A 161 -25.24 -0.20 12.94
C MET A 161 -26.47 -0.07 12.06
N MET A 162 -26.60 -0.98 11.10
CA MET A 162 -27.68 -0.98 10.09
C MET A 162 -27.90 -2.40 9.59
N ALA A 163 -29.14 -2.75 9.26
CA ALA A 163 -29.45 -3.98 8.55
C ALA A 163 -30.53 -3.75 7.50
N GLU A 164 -30.36 -4.40 6.35
CA GLU A 164 -31.24 -4.26 5.20
C GLU A 164 -31.57 -5.62 4.58
N LEU A 165 -32.82 -5.77 4.17
CA LEU A 165 -33.27 -6.87 3.34
C LEU A 165 -33.37 -6.38 1.90
N ARG A 166 -32.69 -7.08 0.97
CA ARG A 166 -32.71 -6.77 -0.45
C ARG A 166 -33.52 -7.82 -1.22
N LEU A 167 -34.51 -7.33 -1.98
CA LEU A 167 -35.39 -8.15 -2.81
C LEU A 167 -35.31 -7.70 -4.26
N TYR A 168 -35.01 -8.58 -5.20
CA TYR A 168 -34.98 -8.21 -6.61
C TYR A 168 -36.38 -8.25 -7.23
N GLN A 169 -36.76 -7.17 -7.90
CA GLN A 169 -37.95 -7.08 -8.72
C GLN A 169 -37.54 -7.05 -10.19
N ASN A 170 -38.17 -7.89 -11.01
CA ASN A 170 -37.95 -7.92 -12.45
C ASN A 170 -39.28 -7.70 -13.17
N SER A 171 -39.35 -6.62 -13.95
CA SER A 171 -40.54 -6.23 -14.70
C SER A 171 -40.98 -7.29 -15.73
N LEU A 172 -40.05 -8.09 -16.27
CA LEU A 172 -40.34 -9.15 -17.24
C LEU A 172 -41.18 -10.30 -16.66
N PHE A 173 -41.16 -10.47 -15.34
CA PHE A 173 -41.94 -11.51 -14.65
C PHE A 173 -43.26 -11.00 -14.09
N SER A 174 -43.60 -9.72 -14.33
CA SER A 174 -44.87 -9.14 -13.92
C SER A 174 -46.05 -9.70 -14.71
N LYS A 175 -47.19 -9.93 -14.04
CA LYS A 175 -48.43 -10.41 -14.69
C LYS A 175 -49.41 -9.29 -15.02
N TYR A 176 -48.99 -8.04 -14.87
CA TYR A 176 -49.79 -6.87 -15.17
C TYR A 176 -49.27 -6.24 -16.47
N ASP A 177 -50.17 -6.05 -17.44
CA ASP A 177 -49.84 -5.36 -18.70
C ASP A 177 -49.76 -3.84 -18.53
N GLU A 178 -50.43 -3.29 -17.51
CA GLU A 178 -50.44 -1.88 -17.17
C GLU A 178 -49.59 -1.60 -15.93
N GLU A 179 -48.94 -0.43 -15.90
CA GLU A 179 -48.18 0.01 -14.74
C GLU A 179 -49.12 0.35 -13.58
N LYS A 180 -48.98 -0.37 -12.47
CA LYS A 180 -49.75 -0.16 -11.24
C LYS A 180 -48.83 0.12 -10.08
N GLN A 181 -49.24 1.04 -9.21
CA GLN A 181 -48.50 1.35 -7.99
C GLN A 181 -48.81 0.31 -6.90
N VAL A 182 -47.74 -0.26 -6.35
CA VAL A 182 -47.77 -1.33 -5.36
C VAL A 182 -46.99 -0.89 -4.13
N THR A 183 -47.53 -1.14 -2.95
CA THR A 183 -46.78 -1.03 -1.69
C THR A 183 -46.40 -2.43 -1.23
N VAL A 184 -45.10 -2.70 -1.13
CA VAL A 184 -44.54 -3.92 -0.53
C VAL A 184 -44.28 -3.64 0.95
N ARG A 185 -44.82 -4.48 1.83
CA ARG A 185 -44.73 -4.36 3.29
C ARG A 185 -44.00 -5.58 3.86
N LEU A 186 -43.07 -5.30 4.75
CA LEU A 186 -42.28 -6.30 5.47
C LEU A 186 -42.73 -6.38 6.92
N TYR A 187 -43.04 -7.59 7.37
CA TYR A 187 -43.44 -7.88 8.73
C TYR A 187 -42.42 -8.80 9.41
N LYS A 188 -42.16 -8.57 10.70
CA LYS A 188 -41.56 -9.56 11.59
C LYS A 188 -42.67 -10.51 12.07
N ALA A 189 -42.43 -11.82 11.96
CA ALA A 189 -43.29 -12.80 12.62
C ALA A 189 -42.95 -12.88 14.11
N ASP A 190 -43.97 -12.84 14.97
CA ASP A 190 -43.87 -13.09 16.41
C ASP A 190 -44.91 -14.16 16.78
N ILE A 191 -44.61 -15.03 17.75
CA ILE A 191 -45.57 -16.02 18.26
C ILE A 191 -46.03 -15.56 19.63
N ARG A 192 -47.30 -15.21 19.76
CA ARG A 192 -47.92 -14.92 21.06
C ARG A 192 -49.14 -15.81 21.23
N ASN A 193 -49.11 -16.66 22.26
CA ASN A 193 -50.22 -17.57 22.61
C ASN A 193 -50.70 -18.44 21.43
N ASP A 194 -49.80 -19.13 20.71
CA ASP A 194 -50.09 -19.97 19.53
C ASP A 194 -50.72 -19.25 18.33
N HIS A 195 -50.75 -17.91 18.33
CA HIS A 195 -51.16 -17.10 17.18
C HIS A 195 -49.97 -16.37 16.56
N GLU A 196 -49.90 -16.41 15.22
CA GLU A 196 -48.93 -15.65 14.42
C GLU A 196 -49.33 -14.17 14.46
N ASP A 197 -48.56 -13.37 15.19
CA ASP A 197 -48.69 -11.92 15.21
C ASP A 197 -47.68 -11.31 14.23
N LEU A 198 -48.10 -10.32 13.44
CA LEU A 198 -47.29 -9.71 12.39
C LEU A 198 -47.03 -8.24 12.72
N LYS A 199 -45.79 -7.94 13.11
CA LYS A 199 -45.36 -6.57 13.40
C LYS A 199 -44.78 -5.94 12.13
N LEU A 200 -45.39 -4.88 11.63
CA LEU A 200 -44.86 -4.13 10.48
C LEU A 200 -43.48 -3.55 10.82
N LEU A 201 -42.49 -3.80 9.97
CA LEU A 201 -41.13 -3.28 10.09
C LEU A 201 -40.86 -2.14 9.13
N SER A 202 -41.13 -2.37 7.84
CA SER A 202 -40.78 -1.45 6.76
C SER A 202 -41.75 -1.62 5.60
N SER A 203 -41.85 -0.59 4.76
CA SER A 203 -42.64 -0.63 3.53
C SER A 203 -41.99 0.20 2.45
N VAL A 204 -42.02 -0.29 1.22
CA VAL A 204 -41.51 0.41 0.04
C VAL A 204 -42.61 0.50 -1.02
N ASN A 205 -42.71 1.65 -1.66
CA ASN A 205 -43.60 1.84 -2.80
C ASN A 205 -42.81 1.55 -4.08
N THR A 206 -43.38 0.72 -4.95
CA THR A 206 -42.81 0.33 -6.25
C THR A 206 -43.91 0.30 -7.31
N THR A 207 -43.57 0.02 -8.55
CA THR A 207 -44.53 -0.22 -9.64
C THR A 207 -44.40 -1.62 -10.19
N THR A 208 -45.45 -2.13 -10.84
CA THR A 208 -45.42 -3.46 -11.48
C THR A 208 -44.40 -3.57 -12.62
N HIS A 209 -43.87 -2.46 -13.12
CA HIS A 209 -42.85 -2.38 -14.18
C HIS A 209 -41.47 -1.99 -13.66
N ALA A 210 -41.29 -1.85 -12.36
CA ALA A 210 -39.98 -1.58 -11.77
C ALA A 210 -39.04 -2.78 -11.98
N ASP A 211 -37.77 -2.49 -12.24
CA ASP A 211 -36.67 -3.45 -12.34
C ASP A 211 -35.53 -2.99 -11.42
N GLY A 212 -35.01 -3.89 -10.59
CA GLY A 212 -33.93 -3.60 -9.65
C GLY A 212 -34.17 -4.08 -8.22
N TRP A 213 -33.27 -3.69 -7.32
CA TRP A 213 -33.30 -4.08 -5.91
C TRP A 213 -34.22 -3.17 -5.09
N LEU A 214 -35.12 -3.79 -4.33
CA LEU A 214 -35.91 -3.14 -3.28
C LEU A 214 -35.18 -3.27 -1.94
N GLU A 215 -34.94 -2.16 -1.27
CA GLU A 215 -34.24 -2.06 0.01
C GLU A 215 -35.24 -1.86 1.15
N LEU A 216 -35.22 -2.76 2.14
CA LEU A 216 -36.12 -2.73 3.29
C LEU A 216 -35.32 -2.75 4.59
N ASN A 217 -35.43 -1.70 5.39
CA ASN A 217 -34.77 -1.62 6.70
C ASN A 217 -35.29 -2.71 7.66
N VAL A 218 -34.36 -3.54 8.16
CA VAL A 218 -34.62 -4.62 9.12
C VAL A 218 -33.76 -4.51 10.39
N THR A 219 -33.15 -3.34 10.61
CA THR A 219 -32.22 -3.08 11.71
C THR A 219 -32.80 -3.47 13.07
N MET A 220 -34.05 -3.08 13.35
CA MET A 220 -34.73 -3.39 14.61
C MET A 220 -34.94 -4.89 14.82
N ALA A 221 -35.33 -5.61 13.76
CA ALA A 221 -35.58 -7.04 13.84
C ALA A 221 -34.28 -7.82 14.06
N LEU A 222 -33.23 -7.49 13.31
CA LEU A 222 -31.93 -8.13 13.48
C LEU A 222 -31.33 -7.84 14.87
N LYS A 223 -31.48 -6.62 15.38
CA LYS A 223 -31.06 -6.27 16.74
C LYS A 223 -31.75 -7.14 17.80
N GLU A 224 -33.08 -7.27 17.72
CA GLU A 224 -33.85 -8.14 18.62
C GLU A 224 -33.39 -9.60 18.50
N TRP A 225 -33.09 -10.10 17.30
CA TRP A 225 -32.61 -11.48 17.08
C TRP A 225 -31.18 -11.73 17.55
N ILE A 226 -30.35 -10.70 17.68
CA ILE A 226 -29.00 -10.79 18.26
C ILE A 226 -29.10 -10.85 19.79
N GLU A 227 -29.99 -10.05 20.39
CA GLU A 227 -30.23 -10.03 21.85
C GLU A 227 -30.95 -11.31 22.32
N ASP A 228 -31.96 -11.75 21.58
CA ASP A 228 -32.74 -12.97 21.82
C ASP A 228 -32.88 -13.80 20.54
N LYS A 229 -32.05 -14.84 20.45
CA LYS A 229 -31.99 -15.74 19.28
C LYS A 229 -33.24 -16.61 19.12
N GLU A 230 -33.98 -16.88 20.20
CA GLU A 230 -35.20 -17.69 20.15
C GLU A 230 -36.38 -16.91 19.54
N SER A 231 -36.30 -15.58 19.51
CA SER A 231 -37.30 -14.70 18.87
C SER A 231 -37.23 -14.63 17.34
N ASN A 232 -36.34 -15.40 16.70
CA ASN A 232 -36.16 -15.40 15.24
C ASN A 232 -37.13 -16.34 14.50
N TYR A 233 -38.35 -15.85 14.26
CA TYR A 233 -39.37 -16.53 13.46
C TYR A 233 -39.36 -16.16 11.96
N GLY A 234 -38.41 -15.32 11.53
CA GLY A 234 -38.27 -14.84 10.15
C GLY A 234 -39.17 -13.67 9.78
N PHE A 235 -39.14 -13.32 8.50
CA PHE A 235 -39.92 -12.22 7.91
C PHE A 235 -41.07 -12.73 7.06
N VAL A 236 -42.17 -11.97 7.03
CA VAL A 236 -43.31 -12.18 6.13
C VAL A 236 -43.47 -10.96 5.24
N ILE A 237 -43.48 -11.19 3.93
CA ILE A 237 -43.66 -10.14 2.92
C ILE A 237 -45.10 -10.17 2.43
N LYS A 238 -45.74 -8.99 2.38
CA LYS A 238 -47.06 -8.76 1.77
C LYS A 238 -46.99 -7.60 0.79
N ALA A 239 -47.85 -7.59 -0.22
CA ALA A 239 -47.89 -6.54 -1.22
C ALA A 239 -49.34 -6.21 -1.55
N ASN A 240 -49.65 -4.92 -1.73
CA ASN A 240 -51.00 -4.46 -2.02
C ASN A 240 -50.95 -3.34 -3.07
N LEU A 241 -51.99 -3.23 -3.89
CA LEU A 241 -52.15 -2.05 -4.75
C LEU A 241 -52.45 -0.83 -3.88
N ILE A 242 -51.90 0.33 -4.23
CA ILE A 242 -52.21 1.58 -3.51
C ILE A 242 -53.71 1.89 -3.56
N GLU A 243 -54.37 1.60 -4.68
CA GLU A 243 -55.81 1.77 -4.87
C GLU A 243 -56.67 0.77 -4.07
N ARG A 244 -56.10 -0.37 -3.68
CA ARG A 244 -56.80 -1.46 -2.97
C ARG A 244 -55.93 -2.03 -1.84
N PRO A 245 -55.80 -1.29 -0.73
CA PRO A 245 -54.92 -1.67 0.38
C PRO A 245 -55.37 -2.95 1.10
N ASP A 246 -56.66 -3.28 1.06
CA ASP A 246 -57.24 -4.43 1.80
C ASP A 246 -57.03 -5.78 1.11
N LYS A 247 -56.48 -5.81 -0.12
CA LYS A 247 -56.29 -7.04 -0.89
C LYS A 247 -54.81 -7.34 -1.09
N ASP A 248 -54.34 -8.44 -0.48
CA ASP A 248 -52.98 -8.94 -0.65
C ASP A 248 -52.78 -9.52 -2.07
N LEU A 249 -51.67 -9.16 -2.71
CA LEU A 249 -51.19 -9.67 -3.99
C LEU A 249 -50.18 -10.80 -3.77
N ARG A 250 -50.03 -11.67 -4.78
CA ARG A 250 -48.92 -12.63 -4.79
C ARG A 250 -47.65 -11.92 -5.26
N MET A 251 -46.54 -12.24 -4.62
CA MET A 251 -45.22 -11.67 -4.95
C MET A 251 -44.79 -11.95 -6.38
N ASP A 252 -45.09 -13.15 -6.87
CA ASP A 252 -44.76 -13.55 -8.24
C ASP A 252 -45.55 -12.73 -9.27
N ASP A 253 -46.72 -12.19 -8.92
CA ASP A 253 -47.57 -11.43 -9.84
C ASP A 253 -47.02 -10.01 -10.09
N ILE A 254 -46.20 -9.49 -9.17
CA ILE A 254 -45.55 -8.17 -9.27
C ILE A 254 -44.07 -8.27 -9.69
N GLY A 255 -43.62 -9.46 -10.11
CA GLY A 255 -42.26 -9.67 -10.61
C GLY A 255 -41.17 -9.85 -9.54
N LEU A 256 -41.53 -10.08 -8.26
CA LEU A 256 -40.52 -10.31 -7.21
C LEU A 256 -39.90 -11.70 -7.31
N VAL A 257 -38.59 -11.76 -7.48
CA VAL A 257 -37.84 -13.02 -7.63
C VAL A 257 -38.00 -13.90 -6.40
N SER A 258 -38.38 -15.16 -6.62
CA SER A 258 -38.57 -16.15 -5.55
C SER A 258 -37.23 -16.62 -4.98
N PRO A 259 -37.16 -17.05 -3.71
CA PRO A 259 -35.97 -17.70 -3.16
C PRO A 259 -35.54 -18.97 -3.90
N ARG A 260 -36.41 -19.55 -4.73
CA ARG A 260 -36.11 -20.69 -5.62
C ARG A 260 -35.80 -20.27 -7.07
N GLY A 261 -35.68 -18.97 -7.32
CA GLY A 261 -35.36 -18.38 -8.63
C GLY A 261 -33.86 -18.42 -8.92
N ASP A 262 -33.45 -17.62 -9.91
CA ASP A 262 -32.05 -17.50 -10.33
C ASP A 262 -31.14 -17.09 -9.17
N ASP A 263 -30.00 -17.78 -9.05
CA ASP A 263 -28.99 -17.57 -8.00
C ASP A 263 -28.48 -16.12 -7.98
N GLU A 264 -28.45 -15.45 -9.14
CA GLU A 264 -27.98 -14.06 -9.30
C GLU A 264 -28.89 -13.02 -8.63
N PHE A 265 -30.17 -13.34 -8.42
CA PHE A 265 -31.18 -12.40 -7.94
C PHE A 265 -31.90 -12.87 -6.66
N GLN A 266 -31.31 -13.85 -5.94
CA GLN A 266 -31.90 -14.36 -4.72
C GLN A 266 -31.97 -13.28 -3.63
N PRO A 267 -33.04 -13.27 -2.80
CA PRO A 267 -33.16 -12.33 -1.71
C PRO A 267 -32.14 -12.63 -0.61
N PHE A 268 -31.51 -11.58 -0.09
CA PHE A 268 -30.52 -11.67 0.97
C PHE A 268 -30.65 -10.52 1.96
N MET A 269 -30.19 -10.75 3.18
CA MET A 269 -30.10 -9.72 4.21
C MET A 269 -28.63 -9.34 4.39
N VAL A 270 -28.35 -8.04 4.53
CA VAL A 270 -27.02 -7.52 4.87
C VAL A 270 -27.08 -6.84 6.24
N GLY A 271 -26.06 -7.05 7.06
CA GLY A 271 -25.87 -6.33 8.32
C GLY A 271 -24.51 -5.64 8.35
N PHE A 272 -24.51 -4.40 8.81
CA PHE A 272 -23.33 -3.56 9.03
C PHE A 272 -23.07 -3.45 10.53
N PHE A 273 -21.85 -3.78 10.93
CA PHE A 273 -21.50 -4.02 12.31
C PHE A 273 -20.22 -3.29 12.72
N LYS A 274 -20.13 -2.92 13.99
CA LYS A 274 -18.97 -2.28 14.60
C LYS A 274 -18.54 -3.05 15.86
N GLY A 275 -17.26 -3.43 15.94
CA GLY A 275 -16.71 -4.29 17.00
C GLY A 275 -15.52 -5.13 16.54
N GLN A 276 -14.79 -5.74 17.49
CA GLN A 276 -13.55 -6.49 17.22
C GLN A 276 -13.75 -8.01 17.05
N GLU A 277 -14.71 -8.62 17.76
CA GLU A 277 -14.84 -10.09 17.83
C GLU A 277 -16.27 -10.55 17.51
N MET A 278 -16.41 -11.62 16.72
CA MET A 278 -17.73 -12.14 16.33
C MET A 278 -18.07 -13.51 16.91
N ILE A 279 -17.09 -14.38 17.12
CA ILE A 279 -17.38 -15.80 17.30
C ILE A 279 -17.09 -16.20 18.73
N LYS A 280 -18.11 -16.73 19.42
CA LYS A 280 -17.93 -17.33 20.75
C LYS A 280 -16.75 -18.31 20.69
N PRO A 281 -15.67 -18.12 21.46
CA PRO A 281 -14.67 -19.16 21.61
C PRO A 281 -15.41 -20.37 22.19
N LYS A 282 -15.44 -21.49 21.47
CA LYS A 282 -15.87 -22.75 22.10
C LYS A 282 -14.94 -22.97 23.28
N GLN A 283 -15.50 -23.02 24.48
CA GLN A 283 -14.74 -23.29 25.69
C GLN A 283 -13.84 -24.51 25.45
N PRO A 284 -12.51 -24.40 25.68
CA PRO A 284 -11.63 -25.55 25.52
C PRO A 284 -12.13 -26.65 26.45
N THR A 285 -12.47 -27.79 25.88
CA THR A 285 -12.80 -29.00 26.64
C THR A 285 -11.65 -29.24 27.61
N LYS A 286 -11.95 -29.19 28.91
CA LYS A 286 -11.01 -29.36 30.02
C LYS A 286 -10.29 -30.71 29.93
N HIS A 287 -9.22 -30.80 29.16
CA HIS A 287 -8.19 -31.81 29.40
C HIS A 287 -7.17 -31.22 30.36
N HIS A 288 -7.49 -31.35 31.65
CA HIS A 288 -6.60 -31.11 32.77
C HIS A 288 -5.34 -31.99 32.65
N HIS A 289 -4.22 -31.40 32.25
CA HIS A 289 -2.92 -31.81 32.80
C HIS A 289 -2.38 -30.71 33.69
N SER A 290 -2.78 -30.80 34.96
CA SER A 290 -2.23 -30.08 36.09
C SER A 290 -0.70 -30.25 36.13
N ARG A 291 0.05 -29.20 35.77
CA ARG A 291 1.48 -29.11 36.07
C ARG A 291 1.65 -28.58 37.50
N THR A 292 1.76 -29.51 38.44
CA THR A 292 2.21 -29.26 39.81
C THR A 292 3.62 -28.66 39.81
N LYS A 293 3.74 -27.50 40.44
CA LYS A 293 4.98 -26.84 40.85
C LYS A 293 5.79 -27.82 41.73
N ARG A 294 6.96 -28.28 41.27
CA ARG A 294 7.96 -28.93 42.14
C ARG A 294 9.27 -28.15 42.08
N GLN A 295 9.77 -27.90 43.29
CA GLN A 295 10.97 -27.14 43.64
C GLN A 295 12.24 -27.70 43.00
N ALA A 296 13.19 -26.78 42.83
CA ALA A 296 14.56 -27.03 42.42
C ALA A 296 15.27 -28.08 43.30
N GLY A 297 15.86 -29.07 42.65
CA GLY A 297 16.75 -30.04 43.28
C GLY A 297 17.79 -30.53 42.27
N ASN A 298 19.05 -30.24 42.57
CA ASN A 298 20.25 -30.64 41.83
C ASN A 298 20.22 -32.10 41.35
N ARG A 299 20.38 -32.31 40.03
CA ARG A 299 20.94 -33.56 39.49
C ARG A 299 21.60 -33.35 38.12
N ASN A 300 22.92 -33.51 38.12
CA ASN A 300 23.73 -33.75 36.93
C ASN A 300 23.21 -34.97 36.15
N GLN A 301 22.90 -34.82 34.86
CA GLN A 301 23.46 -35.63 33.76
C GLN A 301 22.69 -35.47 32.43
N ARG A 302 23.50 -35.41 31.36
CA ARG A 302 23.26 -35.84 29.97
C ARG A 302 22.45 -34.93 29.04
N LYS A 303 23.20 -34.15 28.27
CA LYS A 303 22.84 -33.60 26.94
C LYS A 303 22.08 -34.63 26.10
N LYS A 304 20.82 -34.33 25.75
CA LYS A 304 20.14 -34.85 24.56
C LYS A 304 19.99 -33.72 23.55
N LYS A 305 20.46 -33.98 22.33
CA LYS A 305 20.28 -33.17 21.12
C LYS A 305 18.80 -33.19 20.72
N SER A 306 18.10 -32.07 20.84
CA SER A 306 16.97 -31.61 19.98
C SER A 306 16.11 -30.58 20.71
N ASP A 307 16.71 -29.48 21.17
CA ASP A 307 15.98 -28.22 21.30
C ASP A 307 16.39 -27.39 20.08
N ARG A 308 15.53 -27.36 19.06
CA ARG A 308 15.60 -26.31 18.04
C ARG A 308 14.82 -25.12 18.59
N PRO A 309 15.41 -23.91 18.62
CA PRO A 309 14.75 -22.73 19.18
C PRO A 309 13.60 -22.28 18.26
N ASN A 310 12.55 -21.74 18.88
CA ASN A 310 11.39 -21.16 18.20
C ASN A 310 11.85 -19.97 17.29
N PRO A 311 11.58 -19.98 15.97
CA PRO A 311 12.11 -18.99 15.03
C PRO A 311 11.59 -17.56 15.24
N LEU A 312 10.45 -17.39 15.91
CA LEU A 312 9.86 -16.08 16.23
C LEU A 312 10.56 -15.36 17.39
N LEU A 313 11.38 -16.09 18.17
CA LEU A 313 12.11 -15.55 19.31
C LEU A 313 13.61 -15.40 19.05
N HIS A 314 14.15 -16.10 18.04
CA HIS A 314 15.57 -16.02 17.66
C HIS A 314 15.77 -16.12 16.13
N PRO A 315 15.84 -14.99 15.42
CA PRO A 315 16.32 -14.95 14.04
C PRO A 315 17.81 -15.31 13.99
N GLY A 316 18.22 -16.07 12.97
CA GLY A 316 19.60 -16.49 12.73
C GLY A 316 20.59 -15.33 12.51
N GLU A 317 21.88 -15.68 12.39
CA GLU A 317 23.11 -14.87 12.51
C GLU A 317 23.27 -13.56 11.68
N ASN A 318 22.21 -13.03 11.05
CA ASN A 318 22.19 -11.72 10.39
C ASN A 318 21.13 -10.79 11.00
N ASN A 319 21.09 -10.64 12.33
CA ASN A 319 20.20 -9.66 12.95
C ASN A 319 20.68 -8.23 12.62
N PRO A 320 19.79 -7.34 12.13
CA PRO A 320 20.14 -5.94 11.93
C PRO A 320 20.54 -5.29 13.26
N LYS A 321 21.64 -4.52 13.24
CA LYS A 321 22.22 -3.90 14.44
C LYS A 321 21.33 -2.82 15.07
N SER A 322 20.38 -2.27 14.31
CA SER A 322 19.47 -1.20 14.71
C SER A 322 18.02 -1.54 14.33
N CYS A 323 17.07 -1.05 15.12
CA CYS A 323 15.63 -1.22 14.89
C CYS A 323 15.16 -0.59 13.56
N GLN A 324 14.59 -1.40 12.66
CA GLN A 324 14.08 -0.99 11.36
C GLN A 324 12.91 -1.86 10.88
N ILE A 325 12.16 -1.37 9.90
CA ILE A 325 11.13 -2.15 9.20
C ILE A 325 11.81 -3.11 8.20
N GLN A 326 11.23 -4.27 8.02
CA GLN A 326 11.66 -5.34 7.13
C GLN A 326 10.49 -5.81 6.28
N THR A 327 10.78 -6.27 5.07
CA THR A 327 9.79 -6.77 4.11
C THR A 327 9.28 -8.15 4.51
N LEU A 328 7.96 -8.30 4.54
CA LEU A 328 7.28 -9.57 4.78
C LEU A 328 6.01 -9.58 3.97
N TYR A 329 5.86 -10.55 3.08
CA TYR A 329 4.63 -10.78 2.32
C TYR A 329 3.94 -12.04 2.84
N VAL A 330 2.66 -11.91 3.20
CA VAL A 330 1.83 -13.01 3.65
C VAL A 330 0.92 -13.42 2.49
N SER A 331 1.19 -14.59 1.94
CA SER A 331 0.41 -15.20 0.87
C SER A 331 -0.63 -16.15 1.44
N PHE A 332 -1.93 -15.88 1.24
CA PHE A 332 -3.00 -16.76 1.69
C PHE A 332 -3.05 -18.06 0.89
N LYS A 333 -2.49 -18.07 -0.32
CA LYS A 333 -2.26 -19.27 -1.12
C LYS A 333 -1.32 -20.25 -0.44
N ASP A 334 -0.22 -19.75 0.11
CA ASP A 334 0.81 -20.60 0.71
C ASP A 334 0.38 -21.15 2.07
N LEU A 335 -0.53 -20.44 2.74
CA LEU A 335 -1.25 -20.93 3.94
C LEU A 335 -2.37 -21.94 3.60
N LYS A 336 -2.63 -22.20 2.31
CA LYS A 336 -3.74 -23.03 1.82
C LYS A 336 -5.10 -22.54 2.30
N TRP A 337 -5.28 -21.22 2.37
CA TRP A 337 -6.50 -20.56 2.83
C TRP A 337 -7.39 -20.03 1.70
N GLN A 338 -6.95 -20.21 0.45
CA GLN A 338 -7.73 -19.90 -0.74
C GLN A 338 -9.07 -20.63 -0.86
N ASP A 339 -9.33 -21.65 -0.03
CA ASP A 339 -10.62 -22.34 -0.04
C ASP A 339 -11.74 -21.59 0.70
N TRP A 340 -11.40 -20.59 1.51
CA TRP A 340 -12.39 -19.82 2.27
C TRP A 340 -12.15 -18.29 2.25
N ILE A 341 -10.92 -17.83 2.02
CA ILE A 341 -10.63 -16.42 1.71
C ILE A 341 -10.92 -16.18 0.22
N ILE A 342 -11.76 -15.17 -0.05
CA ILE A 342 -12.15 -14.76 -1.41
C ILE A 342 -11.18 -13.69 -1.92
N ALA A 343 -10.81 -12.71 -1.08
CA ALA A 343 -9.85 -11.66 -1.40
C ALA A 343 -9.27 -11.02 -0.13
N PRO A 344 -8.03 -10.47 -0.15
CA PRO A 344 -7.05 -10.53 -1.23
C PRO A 344 -6.34 -11.90 -1.31
N ASP A 345 -5.50 -12.11 -2.32
CA ASP A 345 -4.65 -13.32 -2.45
C ASP A 345 -3.47 -13.33 -1.45
N GLY A 346 -3.10 -12.16 -0.94
CA GLY A 346 -2.06 -11.94 0.05
C GLY A 346 -1.90 -10.44 0.32
N TYR A 347 -1.01 -10.09 1.25
CA TYR A 347 -0.72 -8.70 1.57
C TYR A 347 0.72 -8.52 2.09
N GLY A 348 1.29 -7.34 1.86
CA GLY A 348 2.57 -6.95 2.46
C GLY A 348 2.38 -6.59 3.92
N ALA A 349 2.64 -7.52 4.84
CA ALA A 349 2.52 -7.30 6.28
C ALA A 349 3.63 -6.37 6.80
N PHE A 350 4.85 -6.57 6.31
CA PHE A 350 6.08 -5.98 6.86
C PHE A 350 6.26 -6.31 8.36
N TYR A 351 7.46 -6.13 8.91
CA TYR A 351 7.71 -6.33 10.34
C TYR A 351 8.85 -5.46 10.87
N CYS A 352 8.92 -5.24 12.18
CA CYS A 352 10.00 -4.50 12.81
C CYS A 352 11.04 -5.45 13.42
N ALA A 353 12.32 -5.23 13.14
CA ALA A 353 13.42 -6.03 13.68
C ALA A 353 14.67 -5.18 13.95
N GLY A 354 15.48 -5.61 14.93
CA GLY A 354 16.75 -4.97 15.30
C GLY A 354 16.79 -4.46 16.75
N GLU A 355 17.96 -3.96 17.18
CA GLU A 355 18.16 -3.50 18.57
C GLU A 355 17.75 -2.03 18.80
N CYS A 356 17.13 -1.75 19.95
CA CYS A 356 16.73 -0.40 20.41
C CYS A 356 17.65 0.10 21.54
N ASN A 357 18.88 0.51 21.22
CA ASN A 357 19.88 0.91 22.21
C ASN A 357 19.83 2.43 22.52
N PHE A 358 20.22 2.83 23.75
CA PHE A 358 20.25 4.25 24.16
C PHE A 358 21.45 4.99 23.54
N PRO A 359 21.30 6.28 23.14
CA PRO A 359 20.07 7.08 23.19
C PRO A 359 19.13 6.72 22.04
N LEU A 360 17.86 6.47 22.38
CA LEU A 360 16.82 6.18 21.37
C LEU A 360 16.71 7.41 20.46
N ASN A 361 17.03 7.26 19.17
CA ASN A 361 17.09 8.37 18.20
C ASN A 361 15.70 9.04 18.05
N ALA A 362 15.66 10.36 17.78
CA ALA A 362 14.41 11.12 17.62
C ALA A 362 13.47 10.54 16.53
N HIS A 363 14.03 9.88 15.51
CA HIS A 363 13.29 9.23 14.42
C HIS A 363 12.60 7.92 14.81
N MET A 364 12.93 7.32 15.97
CA MET A 364 12.29 6.08 16.45
C MET A 364 10.94 6.34 17.15
N ASN A 365 10.51 7.60 17.28
CA ASN A 365 9.30 8.01 18.01
C ASN A 365 9.14 7.23 19.33
N ALA A 366 10.25 7.07 20.05
CA ALA A 366 10.31 6.21 21.22
C ALA A 366 9.43 6.75 22.34
N THR A 367 8.64 5.87 22.95
CA THR A 367 7.83 6.25 24.12
C THR A 367 8.75 6.62 25.29
N ASN A 368 8.31 7.52 26.17
CA ASN A 368 9.01 7.82 27.41
C ASN A 368 9.29 6.54 28.23
N HIS A 369 8.38 5.56 28.16
CA HIS A 369 8.57 4.24 28.77
C HIS A 369 9.77 3.50 28.16
N ALA A 370 9.88 3.44 26.83
CA ALA A 370 11.01 2.81 26.15
C ALA A 370 12.34 3.50 26.53
N ILE A 371 12.37 4.84 26.58
CA ILE A 371 13.56 5.62 26.99
C ILE A 371 13.97 5.27 28.43
N VAL A 372 13.01 5.29 29.37
CA VAL A 372 13.26 4.93 30.78
C VAL A 372 13.68 3.47 30.91
N GLN A 373 13.04 2.55 30.19
CA GLN A 373 13.40 1.13 30.20
C GLN A 373 14.84 0.93 29.73
N THR A 374 15.29 1.63 28.69
CA THR A 374 16.69 1.53 28.26
C THR A 374 17.64 2.06 29.33
N LEU A 375 17.34 3.18 29.98
CA LEU A 375 18.15 3.73 31.07
C LEU A 375 18.26 2.75 32.26
N VAL A 376 17.14 2.14 32.66
CA VAL A 376 17.13 1.15 33.75
C VAL A 376 17.81 -0.16 33.34
N HIS A 377 17.65 -0.59 32.09
CA HIS A 377 18.37 -1.73 31.53
C HIS A 377 19.88 -1.52 31.58
N LEU A 378 20.38 -0.32 31.26
CA LEU A 378 21.81 0.01 31.38
C LEU A 378 22.33 -0.10 32.82
N MET A 379 21.50 0.22 33.81
CA MET A 379 21.85 0.09 35.24
C MET A 379 21.75 -1.36 35.74
N HIS A 380 20.77 -2.12 35.26
CA HIS A 380 20.50 -3.49 35.71
C HIS A 380 20.16 -4.46 34.55
N PRO A 381 21.14 -4.83 33.71
CA PRO A 381 20.89 -5.60 32.48
C PRO A 381 20.31 -6.99 32.70
N THR A 382 20.55 -7.58 33.88
CA THR A 382 20.08 -8.93 34.24
C THR A 382 18.68 -8.94 34.85
N LYS A 383 18.16 -7.79 35.26
CA LYS A 383 16.83 -7.66 35.91
C LYS A 383 15.78 -7.02 35.01
N VAL A 384 16.20 -6.17 34.08
CA VAL A 384 15.31 -5.47 33.15
C VAL A 384 15.72 -5.85 31.73
N PRO A 385 14.79 -6.19 30.82
CA PRO A 385 15.12 -6.49 29.43
C PRO A 385 15.31 -5.21 28.58
N LYS A 386 16.06 -5.32 27.47
CA LYS A 386 16.13 -4.25 26.45
C LYS A 386 14.73 -3.93 25.91
N PRO A 387 14.45 -2.68 25.50
CA PRO A 387 13.23 -2.38 24.75
C PRO A 387 13.22 -3.11 23.40
N CYS A 388 12.03 -3.49 22.93
CA CYS A 388 11.83 -4.17 21.66
C CYS A 388 11.64 -3.18 20.50
N CYS A 389 12.02 -3.62 19.29
CA CYS A 389 11.72 -2.90 18.06
C CYS A 389 10.27 -3.16 17.67
N ALA A 390 9.42 -2.14 17.76
CA ALA A 390 7.98 -2.25 17.54
C ALA A 390 7.49 -1.15 16.58
N PRO A 391 6.48 -1.45 15.74
CA PRO A 391 5.92 -0.49 14.80
C PRO A 391 5.20 0.64 15.53
N THR A 392 5.39 1.88 15.04
CA THR A 392 4.77 3.09 15.63
C THR A 392 3.45 3.46 14.98
N LYS A 393 3.26 3.09 13.70
CA LYS A 393 2.01 3.23 12.95
C LYS A 393 1.71 1.92 12.22
N LEU A 394 0.46 1.48 12.31
CA LEU A 394 -0.04 0.31 11.60
C LEU A 394 -1.24 0.70 10.75
N SER A 395 -1.45 -0.02 9.65
CA SER A 395 -2.58 0.15 8.74
C SER A 395 -3.50 -1.06 8.74
N ALA A 396 -4.73 -0.85 8.30
CA ALA A 396 -5.74 -1.89 8.25
C ALA A 396 -5.72 -2.59 6.88
N ILE A 397 -6.19 -3.84 6.85
CA ILE A 397 -6.50 -4.56 5.61
C ILE A 397 -7.96 -5.00 5.64
N SER A 398 -8.60 -5.02 4.47
CA SER A 398 -9.94 -5.59 4.30
C SER A 398 -9.80 -7.02 3.78
N VAL A 399 -10.49 -7.98 4.41
CA VAL A 399 -10.48 -9.38 3.99
C VAL A 399 -11.91 -9.85 3.78
N LEU A 400 -12.16 -10.40 2.60
CA LEU A 400 -13.43 -10.98 2.18
C LEU A 400 -13.34 -12.51 2.27
N TYR A 401 -14.22 -13.15 3.03
CA TYR A 401 -14.15 -14.60 3.28
C TYR A 401 -15.51 -15.24 3.57
N TYR A 402 -15.60 -16.55 3.40
CA TYR A 402 -16.78 -17.36 3.74
C TYR A 402 -16.82 -17.70 5.23
N LEU A 403 -17.97 -17.49 5.88
CA LEU A 403 -18.23 -17.95 7.25
C LEU A 403 -18.75 -19.40 7.25
N ASP A 404 -19.73 -19.67 6.40
CA ASP A 404 -20.33 -20.99 6.19
C ASP A 404 -20.51 -21.25 4.67
N ASP A 405 -21.22 -22.32 4.30
CA ASP A 405 -21.46 -22.71 2.90
C ASP A 405 -22.24 -21.64 2.09
N SER A 406 -22.78 -20.61 2.75
CA SER A 406 -23.72 -19.64 2.18
C SER A 406 -23.42 -18.18 2.48
N ASN A 407 -22.82 -17.89 3.63
CA ASN A 407 -22.66 -16.54 4.16
C ASN A 407 -21.24 -16.03 3.91
N VAL A 408 -21.15 -14.81 3.38
CA VAL A 408 -19.89 -14.12 3.12
C VAL A 408 -19.75 -12.95 4.09
N ASN A 409 -18.52 -12.70 4.51
CA ASN A 409 -18.14 -11.64 5.42
C ASN A 409 -17.02 -10.79 4.81
N LEU A 410 -17.15 -9.48 4.92
CA LEU A 410 -16.09 -8.52 4.67
C LEU A 410 -15.70 -7.87 6.00
N LYS A 411 -14.45 -8.06 6.44
CA LYS A 411 -13.95 -7.54 7.71
C LYS A 411 -12.70 -6.68 7.51
N LYS A 412 -12.68 -5.53 8.18
CA LYS A 412 -11.53 -4.62 8.24
C LYS A 412 -10.68 -4.93 9.46
N TYR A 413 -9.55 -5.60 9.24
CA TYR A 413 -8.58 -5.90 10.27
C TYR A 413 -7.65 -4.72 10.47
N LYS A 414 -7.82 -4.02 11.59
CA LYS A 414 -6.95 -2.91 11.99
C LYS A 414 -5.59 -3.44 12.41
N ASN A 415 -4.55 -2.62 12.24
CA ASN A 415 -3.21 -2.86 12.75
C ASN A 415 -2.46 -4.06 12.13
N MET A 416 -2.73 -4.40 10.87
CA MET A 416 -2.18 -5.58 10.20
C MET A 416 -0.92 -5.34 9.39
N VAL A 417 -0.66 -4.08 9.00
CA VAL A 417 0.42 -3.73 8.07
C VAL A 417 1.28 -2.63 8.65
N VAL A 418 2.60 -2.83 8.75
CA VAL A 418 3.55 -1.80 9.19
C VAL A 418 3.74 -0.76 8.08
N LYS A 419 3.43 0.52 8.35
CA LYS A 419 3.50 1.60 7.34
C LYS A 419 4.94 2.10 7.13
N ILE A 420 5.29 2.32 5.86
CA ILE A 420 6.41 3.16 5.38
C ILE A 420 5.91 4.62 5.28
N PRO A 421 6.73 5.66 5.54
CA PRO A 421 6.27 7.05 5.53
C PRO A 421 5.80 7.49 4.14
N LYS A 422 4.47 7.64 3.99
CA LYS A 422 3.81 8.36 2.89
C LYS A 422 3.64 9.84 3.24
N LEU A 423 3.44 10.70 2.23
CA LEU A 423 2.99 12.09 2.40
C LEU A 423 1.88 12.16 3.47
N THR A 424 2.15 12.86 4.57
CA THR A 424 1.23 12.95 5.71
C THR A 424 0.67 14.36 5.83
N ASN A 425 -0.56 14.49 6.32
CA ASN A 425 -1.18 15.77 6.68
C ASN A 425 -0.46 16.51 7.83
N ASP A 426 0.56 15.87 8.43
CA ASP A 426 1.37 16.41 9.53
C ASP A 426 2.59 17.20 9.01
N MET A 427 2.87 17.16 7.71
CA MET A 427 3.99 17.88 7.11
C MET A 427 3.62 19.30 6.72
N HIS A 428 4.50 20.25 7.05
CA HIS A 428 4.34 21.65 6.67
C HIS A 428 5.18 22.00 5.43
N LYS A 429 4.70 22.98 4.67
CA LYS A 429 5.37 23.49 3.46
C LYS A 429 6.86 23.78 3.71
N GLY A 430 7.73 23.04 3.03
CA GLY A 430 9.18 23.15 3.07
C GLY A 430 9.88 21.94 3.69
N GLU A 431 9.16 20.95 4.22
CA GLU A 431 9.72 19.73 4.83
C GLU A 431 9.99 18.62 3.81
N ALA A 432 9.22 18.56 2.71
CA ALA A 432 9.44 17.61 1.61
C ALA A 432 10.53 18.08 0.63
N GLY A 433 11.06 19.31 0.77
CA GLY A 433 12.22 19.76 0.00
C GLY A 433 12.18 21.23 -0.39
N ARG A 434 13.27 21.94 -0.10
CA ARG A 434 13.52 23.31 -0.57
C ARG A 434 14.75 23.30 -1.49
N ILE A 435 14.53 23.33 -2.79
CA ILE A 435 15.60 23.19 -3.79
C ILE A 435 16.01 24.55 -4.33
N GLY A 436 17.31 24.81 -4.40
CA GLY A 436 17.88 25.99 -5.02
C GLY A 436 18.44 25.67 -6.40
N ILE A 437 18.26 26.56 -7.37
CA ILE A 437 18.84 26.43 -8.71
C ILE A 437 19.62 27.70 -9.01
N ILE A 438 20.91 27.55 -9.30
CA ILE A 438 21.81 28.63 -9.71
C ILE A 438 22.04 28.48 -11.21
N GLY A 439 21.48 29.39 -12.00
CA GLY A 439 21.50 29.26 -13.45
C GLY A 439 20.72 30.34 -14.17
N GLY A 440 20.54 30.14 -15.46
CA GLY A 440 19.95 31.12 -16.36
C GLY A 440 20.94 32.20 -16.83
N SER A 441 20.64 32.71 -18.01
CA SER A 441 21.37 33.79 -18.69
C SER A 441 20.41 34.46 -19.67
N LEU A 442 20.87 35.49 -20.37
CA LEU A 442 20.07 36.21 -21.35
C LEU A 442 19.49 35.26 -22.41
N GLU A 443 20.27 34.28 -22.86
CA GLU A 443 19.91 33.33 -23.91
C GLU A 443 19.27 32.05 -23.37
N TYR A 444 19.69 31.57 -22.18
CA TYR A 444 19.31 30.25 -21.67
C TYR A 444 18.35 30.33 -20.48
N THR A 445 17.18 30.92 -20.68
CA THR A 445 16.13 31.03 -19.66
C THR A 445 15.35 29.73 -19.44
N GLY A 446 15.30 28.84 -20.43
CA GLY A 446 14.53 27.59 -20.35
C GLY A 446 15.15 26.52 -19.43
N ALA A 447 16.48 26.42 -19.40
CA ALA A 447 17.20 25.43 -18.61
C ALA A 447 16.89 25.49 -17.09
N PRO A 448 16.99 26.66 -16.41
CA PRO A 448 16.64 26.73 -14.99
C PRO A 448 15.15 26.47 -14.73
N TYR A 449 14.27 26.78 -15.70
CA TYR A 449 12.86 26.42 -15.61
C TYR A 449 12.66 24.90 -15.64
N TYR A 450 13.30 24.19 -16.57
CA TYR A 450 13.17 22.74 -16.67
C TYR A 450 13.64 22.03 -15.39
N ALA A 451 14.80 22.43 -14.84
CA ALA A 451 15.28 21.90 -13.57
C ALA A 451 14.31 22.20 -12.42
N GLY A 452 13.73 23.41 -12.37
CA GLY A 452 12.83 23.81 -11.30
C GLY A 452 11.48 23.12 -11.35
N ILE A 453 10.85 23.09 -12.53
CA ILE A 453 9.54 22.46 -12.67
C ILE A 453 9.63 20.94 -12.52
N ALA A 454 10.73 20.31 -12.94
CA ALA A 454 10.97 18.90 -12.68
C ALA A 454 11.05 18.64 -11.17
N ALA A 455 11.81 19.44 -10.41
CA ALA A 455 11.89 19.29 -8.97
C ALA A 455 10.52 19.43 -8.28
N LEU A 456 9.70 20.40 -8.67
CA LEU A 456 8.32 20.54 -8.15
C LEU A 456 7.46 19.33 -8.51
N LYS A 457 7.53 18.86 -9.76
CA LYS A 457 6.73 17.72 -10.24
C LYS A 457 7.16 16.37 -9.66
N VAL A 458 8.42 16.23 -9.26
CA VAL A 458 8.90 15.06 -8.50
C VAL A 458 8.37 15.07 -7.07
N GLY A 459 8.14 16.26 -6.48
CA GLY A 459 7.45 16.38 -5.19
C GLY A 459 8.15 17.23 -4.14
N CYS A 460 9.10 18.10 -4.51
CA CYS A 460 9.62 19.09 -3.54
C CYS A 460 8.62 20.23 -3.32
N ASP A 461 8.65 20.83 -2.12
CA ASP A 461 7.67 21.86 -1.73
C ASP A 461 7.94 23.24 -2.32
N LEU A 462 9.22 23.59 -2.48
CA LEU A 462 9.66 24.92 -2.86
C LEU A 462 10.89 24.86 -3.74
N VAL A 463 10.85 25.64 -4.82
CA VAL A 463 12.00 25.86 -5.70
C VAL A 463 12.34 27.34 -5.75
N HIS A 464 13.61 27.63 -5.52
CA HIS A 464 14.19 28.96 -5.63
C HIS A 464 15.19 29.00 -6.78
N ILE A 465 15.00 29.90 -7.75
CA ILE A 465 15.92 30.08 -8.88
C ILE A 465 16.67 31.39 -8.69
N PHE A 466 18.00 31.32 -8.60
CA PHE A 466 18.89 32.47 -8.59
C PHE A 466 19.50 32.64 -9.97
N CYS A 467 19.20 33.76 -10.61
CA CYS A 467 19.57 34.03 -12.00
C CYS A 467 19.97 35.49 -12.19
N PRO A 468 20.57 35.84 -13.33
CA PRO A 468 20.78 37.23 -13.72
C PRO A 468 19.45 37.96 -13.92
N GLN A 469 19.43 39.28 -13.70
CA GLN A 469 18.25 40.13 -13.84
C GLN A 469 17.61 40.02 -15.23
N SER A 470 18.42 39.82 -16.28
CA SER A 470 17.95 39.66 -17.66
C SER A 470 17.12 38.39 -17.90
N ALA A 471 17.39 37.30 -17.17
CA ALA A 471 16.71 36.02 -17.32
C ALA A 471 15.40 35.94 -16.52
N ALA A 472 15.30 36.73 -15.44
CA ALA A 472 14.28 36.55 -14.41
C ALA A 472 12.85 36.73 -14.90
N LEU A 473 12.58 37.73 -15.77
CA LEU A 473 11.22 37.98 -16.26
C LEU A 473 10.70 36.81 -17.10
N ALA A 474 11.53 36.26 -17.97
CA ALA A 474 11.17 35.12 -18.81
C ALA A 474 10.87 33.88 -17.95
N ILE A 475 11.74 33.57 -16.99
CA ILE A 475 11.56 32.41 -16.10
C ILE A 475 10.27 32.53 -15.27
N LYS A 476 10.01 33.72 -14.69
CA LYS A 476 8.76 34.00 -13.94
C LYS A 476 7.51 33.84 -14.80
N SER A 477 7.62 34.09 -16.10
CA SER A 477 6.49 33.98 -17.03
C SER A 477 6.18 32.52 -17.41
N TYR A 478 7.10 31.58 -17.20
CA TYR A 478 6.87 30.17 -17.49
C TYR A 478 6.04 29.46 -16.41
N SER A 479 6.21 29.82 -15.14
CA SER A 479 5.41 29.29 -14.03
C SER A 479 5.38 30.24 -12.83
N PRO A 480 4.19 30.52 -12.26
CA PRO A 480 4.06 31.33 -11.05
C PRO A 480 4.49 30.58 -9.78
N GLU A 481 4.67 29.25 -9.83
CA GLU A 481 5.08 28.43 -8.69
C GLU A 481 6.57 28.58 -8.34
N LEU A 482 7.39 29.03 -9.31
CA LEU A 482 8.82 29.17 -9.15
C LEU A 482 9.17 30.50 -8.47
N ILE A 483 9.96 30.45 -7.39
CA ILE A 483 10.43 31.65 -6.69
C ILE A 483 11.73 32.12 -7.34
N VAL A 484 11.65 33.13 -8.21
CA VAL A 484 12.79 33.59 -9.01
C VAL A 484 13.42 34.86 -8.43
N HIS A 485 14.70 34.75 -8.09
CA HIS A 485 15.57 35.77 -7.50
C HIS A 485 16.56 36.32 -8.54
N PRO A 486 16.40 37.57 -9.01
CA PRO A 486 17.30 38.21 -9.96
C PRO A 486 18.53 38.81 -9.24
N LEU A 487 19.44 37.96 -8.78
CA LEU A 487 20.53 38.38 -7.89
C LEU A 487 21.93 38.06 -8.42
N LEU A 488 22.04 37.19 -9.43
CA LEU A 488 23.33 36.55 -9.75
C LEU A 488 24.34 37.51 -10.41
N ASP A 489 23.85 38.56 -11.05
CA ASP A 489 24.63 39.64 -11.70
C ASP A 489 24.75 40.90 -10.83
N SER A 490 24.33 40.86 -9.57
CA SER A 490 24.46 41.99 -8.64
C SER A 490 25.87 42.10 -8.06
N ASP A 491 26.35 43.33 -7.84
CA ASP A 491 27.70 43.57 -7.26
C ASP A 491 27.88 42.92 -5.88
N ASN A 492 26.80 42.79 -5.10
CA ASN A 492 26.75 42.15 -3.79
C ASN A 492 25.99 40.81 -3.81
N ALA A 493 26.02 40.08 -4.94
CA ALA A 493 25.28 38.82 -5.13
C ALA A 493 25.48 37.81 -3.98
N LEU A 494 26.72 37.63 -3.51
CA LEU A 494 27.02 36.67 -2.43
C LEU A 494 26.33 37.03 -1.11
N ASP A 495 26.41 38.30 -0.70
CA ASP A 495 25.78 38.77 0.55
C ASP A 495 24.27 38.58 0.53
N LEU A 496 23.67 38.64 -0.66
CA LEU A 496 22.23 38.46 -0.86
C LEU A 496 21.83 36.98 -0.95
N ILE A 497 22.67 36.12 -1.52
CA ILE A 497 22.38 34.69 -1.75
C ILE A 497 22.75 33.82 -0.54
N GLU A 498 23.86 34.11 0.14
CA GLU A 498 24.37 33.31 1.27
C GLU A 498 23.33 33.06 2.38
N PRO A 499 22.50 34.05 2.80
CA PRO A 499 21.46 33.82 3.80
C PRO A 499 20.44 32.73 3.39
N TRP A 500 20.19 32.56 2.09
CA TRP A 500 19.26 31.54 1.57
C TRP A 500 19.84 30.12 1.66
N LEU A 501 21.16 29.95 1.64
CA LEU A 501 21.79 28.63 1.69
C LEU A 501 21.36 27.85 2.93
N SER A 502 21.15 28.51 4.06
CA SER A 502 20.65 27.88 5.30
C SER A 502 19.23 27.32 5.16
N ARG A 503 18.41 27.90 4.28
CA ARG A 503 16.99 27.57 4.09
C ARG A 503 16.80 26.49 3.02
N LEU A 504 17.75 26.34 2.10
CA LEU A 504 17.70 25.38 1.01
C LEU A 504 18.31 24.04 1.46
N HIS A 505 17.77 22.93 0.98
CA HIS A 505 18.28 21.60 1.30
C HIS A 505 19.38 21.17 0.32
N VAL A 506 19.14 21.32 -0.99
CA VAL A 506 20.07 20.95 -2.07
C VAL A 506 20.10 22.08 -3.10
N LEU A 507 21.29 22.37 -3.65
CA LEU A 507 21.44 23.31 -4.77
C LEU A 507 21.83 22.60 -6.06
N VAL A 508 21.18 22.97 -7.16
CA VAL A 508 21.58 22.64 -8.53
C VAL A 508 22.35 23.83 -9.10
N ILE A 509 23.51 23.60 -9.70
CA ILE A 509 24.35 24.65 -10.29
C ILE A 509 24.62 24.31 -11.76
N GLY A 510 24.35 25.28 -12.65
CA GLY A 510 24.86 25.29 -14.01
C GLY A 510 23.81 25.26 -15.12
N SER A 511 22.55 24.96 -14.82
CA SER A 511 21.45 24.97 -15.80
C SER A 511 21.30 26.34 -16.47
N GLY A 512 21.76 26.45 -17.72
CA GLY A 512 21.70 27.69 -18.50
C GLY A 512 22.56 28.84 -17.97
N LEU A 513 23.56 28.56 -17.14
CA LEU A 513 24.41 29.58 -16.50
C LEU A 513 25.18 30.45 -17.51
N GLY A 514 25.49 29.89 -18.68
CA GLY A 514 26.35 30.55 -19.65
C GLY A 514 27.79 30.61 -19.19
N ARG A 515 28.59 31.44 -19.86
CA ARG A 515 30.05 31.51 -19.64
C ARG A 515 30.55 32.94 -19.45
N ASP A 516 29.67 33.81 -18.98
CA ASP A 516 30.08 35.15 -18.56
C ASP A 516 31.05 35.06 -17.40
N ARG A 517 32.17 35.81 -17.48
CA ARG A 517 33.26 35.68 -16.52
C ARG A 517 32.88 36.16 -15.13
N ASN A 518 32.05 37.20 -15.03
CA ASN A 518 31.64 37.75 -13.75
C ASN A 518 30.69 36.78 -13.05
N ILE A 519 29.72 36.23 -13.79
CA ILE A 519 28.81 35.20 -13.27
C ILE A 519 29.57 33.96 -12.81
N LEU A 520 30.50 33.46 -13.62
CA LEU A 520 31.31 32.29 -13.27
C LEU A 520 32.18 32.54 -12.02
N HIS A 521 32.68 33.78 -11.85
CA HIS A 521 33.40 34.18 -10.65
C HIS A 521 32.49 34.15 -9.41
N THR A 522 31.33 34.80 -9.47
CA THR A 522 30.33 34.79 -8.38
C THR A 522 29.91 33.36 -8.01
N VAL A 523 29.67 32.50 -9.00
CA VAL A 523 29.30 31.09 -8.76
C VAL A 523 30.45 30.30 -8.14
N SER A 524 31.71 30.58 -8.51
CA SER A 524 32.88 29.96 -7.89
C SER A 524 32.93 30.27 -6.39
N GLU A 525 32.71 31.55 -6.03
CA GLU A 525 32.69 31.98 -4.64
C GLU A 525 31.50 31.40 -3.89
N LEU A 526 30.34 31.29 -4.53
CA LEU A 526 29.17 30.62 -3.96
C LEU A 526 29.44 29.14 -3.67
N ILE A 527 30.09 28.41 -4.58
CA ILE A 527 30.51 27.02 -4.36
C ILE A 527 31.45 26.94 -3.15
N MET A 528 32.35 27.90 -2.97
CA MET A 528 33.20 27.96 -1.77
C MET A 528 32.39 28.17 -0.48
N CYS A 529 31.34 28.99 -0.50
CA CYS A 529 30.42 29.13 0.64
C CYS A 529 29.62 27.85 0.93
N CYS A 530 29.14 27.17 -0.12
CA CYS A 530 28.47 25.87 -0.01
C CYS A 530 29.42 24.80 0.58
N LYS A 531 30.68 24.78 0.15
CA LYS A 531 31.72 23.89 0.67
C LYS A 531 31.96 24.09 2.17
N LYS A 532 32.02 25.35 2.64
CA LYS A 532 32.18 25.66 4.08
C LYS A 532 31.04 25.07 4.93
N SER A 533 29.83 25.02 4.39
CA SER A 533 28.65 24.48 5.07
C SER A 533 28.33 23.02 4.71
N GLN A 534 29.17 22.36 3.90
CA GLN A 534 28.93 21.03 3.32
C GLN A 534 27.53 20.87 2.71
N LYS A 535 27.02 21.95 2.10
CA LYS A 535 25.71 21.98 1.46
C LYS A 535 25.65 20.95 0.32
N PRO A 536 24.63 20.08 0.25
CA PRO A 536 24.47 19.19 -0.89
C PRO A 536 24.36 19.93 -2.23
N LEU A 537 25.17 19.53 -3.22
CA LEU A 537 25.23 20.11 -4.55
C LEU A 537 25.02 19.08 -5.66
N VAL A 538 24.28 19.48 -6.69
CA VAL A 538 24.21 18.84 -8.00
C VAL A 538 24.76 19.82 -9.02
N ILE A 539 25.82 19.45 -9.75
CA ILE A 539 26.46 20.33 -10.74
C ILE A 539 26.25 19.74 -12.14
N ASP A 540 25.61 20.52 -13.01
CA ASP A 540 25.30 20.15 -14.38
C ASP A 540 25.78 21.22 -15.38
N ALA A 541 25.84 20.85 -16.67
CA ALA A 541 26.05 21.78 -17.80
C ALA A 541 27.24 22.77 -17.61
N ASP A 542 27.01 24.09 -17.68
CA ASP A 542 28.08 25.09 -17.56
C ASP A 542 28.69 25.15 -16.14
N GLY A 543 28.01 24.60 -15.13
CA GLY A 543 28.62 24.35 -13.82
C GLY A 543 29.77 23.34 -13.94
N LEU A 544 29.62 22.30 -14.76
CA LEU A 544 30.71 21.35 -15.05
C LEU A 544 31.83 22.03 -15.84
N PHE A 545 31.50 22.93 -16.76
CA PHE A 545 32.51 23.75 -17.43
C PHE A 545 33.33 24.55 -16.40
N LEU A 546 32.70 25.17 -15.41
CA LEU A 546 33.41 25.86 -14.33
C LEU A 546 34.36 24.92 -13.57
N ILE A 547 33.90 23.71 -13.22
CA ILE A 547 34.74 22.70 -12.55
C ILE A 547 35.96 22.30 -13.40
N THR A 548 35.82 22.23 -14.74
CA THR A 548 36.99 21.95 -15.61
C THR A 548 38.05 23.04 -15.56
N GLN A 549 37.67 24.29 -15.26
CA GLN A 549 38.61 25.40 -15.13
C GLN A 549 39.28 25.43 -13.74
N ASN A 550 38.58 24.94 -12.72
CA ASN A 550 39.08 24.93 -11.35
C ASN A 550 38.54 23.74 -10.54
N THR A 551 39.23 22.60 -10.62
CA THR A 551 38.83 21.39 -9.88
C THR A 551 39.01 21.53 -8.37
N SER A 552 39.85 22.47 -7.90
CA SER A 552 40.09 22.69 -6.47
C SER A 552 38.84 23.11 -5.67
N LEU A 553 37.80 23.58 -6.38
CA LEU A 553 36.48 23.86 -5.82
C LEU A 553 35.84 22.64 -5.15
N LEU A 554 36.20 21.42 -5.59
CA LEU A 554 35.60 20.17 -5.12
C LEU A 554 36.45 19.40 -4.10
N ASN A 555 37.71 19.79 -3.90
CA ASN A 555 38.57 19.16 -2.90
C ASN A 555 37.88 19.17 -1.52
N ASP A 556 37.93 18.08 -0.77
CA ASP A 556 37.33 17.96 0.59
C ASP A 556 35.82 18.31 0.65
N TYR A 557 35.08 18.08 -0.43
CA TYR A 557 33.64 18.34 -0.49
C TYR A 557 32.86 17.04 -0.71
N GLN A 558 32.21 16.53 0.33
CA GLN A 558 31.63 15.17 0.35
C GLN A 558 30.24 15.06 -0.27
N ASN A 559 29.48 16.16 -0.34
CA ASN A 559 28.08 16.14 -0.75
C ASN A 559 27.87 16.67 -2.17
N VAL A 560 28.68 16.20 -3.14
CA VAL A 560 28.65 16.69 -4.52
C VAL A 560 28.33 15.59 -5.51
N ILE A 561 27.34 15.85 -6.35
CA ILE A 561 26.97 15.03 -7.51
C ILE A 561 27.27 15.82 -8.79
N LEU A 562 28.01 15.22 -9.72
CA LEU A 562 28.25 15.75 -11.06
C LEU A 562 27.43 14.96 -12.07
N THR A 563 26.79 15.63 -13.03
CA THR A 563 25.93 14.95 -14.03
C THR A 563 26.42 15.12 -15.48
N PRO A 564 27.68 14.79 -15.83
CA PRO A 564 28.22 15.06 -17.16
C PRO A 564 27.62 14.19 -18.27
N ASN A 565 27.39 14.79 -19.44
CA ASN A 565 27.28 14.04 -20.69
C ASN A 565 28.66 13.59 -21.20
N ALA A 566 28.71 12.78 -22.25
CA ALA A 566 29.96 12.24 -22.79
C ALA A 566 31.02 13.31 -23.13
N MET A 567 30.61 14.48 -23.66
CA MET A 567 31.55 15.55 -24.00
C MET A 567 32.00 16.35 -22.77
N GLU A 568 31.12 16.57 -21.80
CA GLU A 568 31.46 17.18 -20.52
C GLU A 568 32.43 16.28 -19.73
N LEU A 569 32.17 14.97 -19.73
CA LEU A 569 33.04 13.99 -19.10
C LEU A 569 34.42 13.98 -19.78
N PHE A 570 34.46 13.98 -21.11
CA PHE A 570 35.71 14.09 -21.87
C PHE A 570 36.50 15.36 -21.50
N ARG A 571 35.83 16.51 -21.29
CA ARG A 571 36.52 17.73 -20.85
C ARG A 571 37.05 17.63 -19.42
N LEU A 572 36.36 16.91 -18.54
CA LEU A 572 36.80 16.70 -17.15
C LEU A 572 38.03 15.80 -17.09
N ILE A 573 38.03 14.66 -17.77
CA ILE A 573 39.06 13.62 -17.59
C ILE A 573 39.98 13.39 -18.80
N GLY A 574 39.63 13.86 -19.99
CA GLY A 574 40.33 13.57 -21.24
C GLY A 574 39.90 12.23 -21.86
N ASP A 575 40.64 11.78 -22.87
CA ASP A 575 40.43 10.46 -23.47
C ASP A 575 41.07 9.38 -22.59
N THR A 576 40.27 8.53 -21.98
CA THR A 576 40.76 7.44 -21.14
C THR A 576 39.76 6.28 -21.06
N ASN A 577 40.30 5.06 -21.06
CA ASN A 577 39.53 3.84 -20.84
C ASN A 577 39.28 3.59 -19.34
N GLU A 578 40.13 4.13 -18.46
CA GLU A 578 40.04 3.99 -17.01
C GLU A 578 39.36 5.21 -16.36
N LYS A 579 38.12 5.47 -16.78
CA LYS A 579 37.36 6.68 -16.39
C LYS A 579 37.33 6.91 -14.87
N LEU A 580 37.08 5.86 -14.08
CA LEU A 580 36.94 5.97 -12.63
C LEU A 580 38.25 6.39 -11.93
N HIS A 581 39.39 5.85 -12.38
CA HIS A 581 40.70 6.26 -11.87
C HIS A 581 41.00 7.71 -12.21
N ALA A 582 40.75 8.11 -13.47
CA ALA A 582 40.96 9.48 -13.91
C ALA A 582 40.03 10.49 -13.20
N LEU A 583 38.80 10.09 -12.86
CA LEU A 583 37.88 10.90 -12.07
C LEU A 583 38.40 11.11 -10.65
N SER A 584 38.79 10.03 -9.95
CA SER A 584 39.33 10.12 -8.59
C SER A 584 40.60 10.98 -8.53
N GLU A 585 41.46 10.89 -9.55
CA GLU A 585 42.71 11.66 -9.63
C GLU A 585 42.48 13.17 -9.92
N LYS A 586 41.60 13.51 -10.86
CA LYS A 586 41.41 14.92 -11.30
C LYS A 586 40.38 15.70 -10.48
N ILE A 587 39.31 15.04 -10.06
CA ILE A 587 38.16 15.67 -9.38
C ILE A 587 38.32 15.57 -7.85
N GLY A 588 39.00 14.54 -7.37
CA GLY A 588 39.15 14.24 -5.95
C GLY A 588 38.22 13.12 -5.49
N LYS A 589 38.39 12.73 -4.23
CA LYS A 589 37.57 11.70 -3.55
C LYS A 589 36.26 12.31 -3.03
N ASN A 590 35.28 11.45 -2.78
CA ASN A 590 33.97 11.79 -2.19
C ASN A 590 33.05 12.58 -3.13
N VAL A 591 33.26 12.46 -4.43
CA VAL A 591 32.39 13.02 -5.48
C VAL A 591 31.70 11.88 -6.22
N ILE A 592 30.38 11.99 -6.37
CA ILE A 592 29.59 11.07 -7.19
C ILE A 592 29.45 11.65 -8.60
N VAL A 593 29.66 10.82 -9.61
CA VAL A 593 29.60 11.24 -11.02
C VAL A 593 28.60 10.37 -11.78
N LEU A 594 27.52 10.97 -12.24
CA LEU A 594 26.50 10.38 -13.11
C LEU A 594 26.81 10.68 -14.58
N GLU A 595 27.45 9.75 -15.27
CA GLU A 595 27.67 9.80 -16.72
C GLU A 595 26.35 9.57 -17.46
N LYS A 596 25.85 10.61 -18.13
CA LYS A 596 24.67 10.57 -18.99
C LYS A 596 25.01 9.93 -20.34
N ALA A 597 24.41 8.79 -20.64
CA ALA A 597 24.61 8.03 -21.88
C ALA A 597 23.34 7.27 -22.28
N MET A 598 23.45 6.29 -23.18
CA MET A 598 22.33 5.37 -23.44
C MET A 598 22.04 4.53 -22.19
N ASN A 599 23.11 3.99 -21.59
CA ASN A 599 23.11 3.37 -20.27
C ASN A 599 23.91 4.27 -19.35
N ASP A 600 23.25 4.87 -18.36
CA ASP A 600 23.89 5.83 -17.48
C ASP A 600 24.73 5.07 -16.46
N ARG A 601 25.82 5.68 -16.03
CA ARG A 601 26.76 5.06 -15.09
C ARG A 601 27.02 6.01 -13.95
N ILE A 602 26.90 5.50 -12.75
CA ILE A 602 27.22 6.22 -11.52
C ILE A 602 28.58 5.74 -11.07
N TYR A 603 29.51 6.68 -10.88
CA TYR A 603 30.85 6.44 -10.40
C TYR A 603 31.00 7.06 -9.01
N ASP A 604 31.51 6.27 -8.07
CA ASP A 604 31.89 6.72 -6.74
C ASP A 604 33.41 6.77 -6.64
N THR A 605 33.92 8.00 -6.53
CA THR A 605 35.37 8.27 -6.51
C THR A 605 36.06 7.94 -5.19
N GLU A 606 35.29 7.69 -4.11
CA GLU A 606 35.81 7.29 -2.81
C GLU A 606 35.91 5.77 -2.72
N THR A 607 34.80 5.08 -3.00
CA THR A 607 34.74 3.62 -2.90
C THR A 607 35.33 2.93 -4.12
N MET A 608 35.67 3.69 -5.16
CA MET A 608 36.11 3.18 -6.46
C MET A 608 35.11 2.15 -7.01
N SER A 609 33.82 2.43 -6.84
CA SER A 609 32.74 1.59 -7.34
C SER A 609 32.03 2.23 -8.54
N LYS A 610 31.38 1.38 -9.33
CA LYS A 610 30.60 1.76 -10.51
C LYS A 610 29.26 1.03 -10.46
N VAL A 611 28.17 1.78 -10.62
CA VAL A 611 26.81 1.25 -10.76
C VAL A 611 26.29 1.57 -12.14
N GLU A 612 25.73 0.57 -12.83
CA GLU A 612 25.01 0.79 -14.09
C GLU A 612 23.54 1.05 -13.78
N CYS A 613 23.00 2.15 -14.31
CA CYS A 613 21.59 2.45 -14.18
C CYS A 613 20.78 1.58 -15.15
N PRO A 614 19.49 1.32 -14.86
CA PRO A 614 18.65 0.48 -15.71
C PRO A 614 18.56 1.02 -17.13
N GLN A 615 18.42 0.09 -18.08
CA GLN A 615 18.14 0.45 -19.46
C GLN A 615 16.77 1.11 -19.52
N GLY A 616 16.70 2.26 -20.19
CA GLY A 616 15.46 3.03 -20.28
C GLY A 616 15.63 4.26 -21.17
N GLY A 617 14.49 4.78 -21.62
CA GLY A 617 14.44 5.90 -22.56
C GLY A 617 14.64 5.46 -24.01
N THR A 618 14.46 6.42 -24.91
CA THR A 618 14.51 6.21 -26.35
C THR A 618 15.68 6.97 -26.97
N ASN A 619 15.95 6.71 -28.25
CA ASN A 619 17.00 7.44 -28.98
C ASN A 619 16.66 8.93 -29.20
N ARG A 620 15.45 9.39 -28.82
CA ARG A 620 15.06 10.79 -28.95
C ARG A 620 15.62 11.60 -27.78
N ARG A 621 16.61 12.43 -28.11
CA ARG A 621 17.19 13.42 -27.21
C ARG A 621 16.60 14.79 -27.49
N CYS A 622 15.81 15.34 -26.58
CA CYS A 622 15.36 16.74 -26.65
C CYS A 622 16.26 17.63 -25.78
N GLY A 623 16.40 18.91 -26.16
CA GLY A 623 17.04 19.90 -25.28
C GLY A 623 16.20 20.09 -24.02
N GLY A 624 16.84 20.22 -22.86
CA GLY A 624 16.18 20.31 -21.56
C GLY A 624 16.12 18.99 -20.77
N GLN A 625 16.34 17.84 -21.41
CA GLN A 625 16.29 16.54 -20.70
C GLN A 625 17.33 16.41 -19.58
N GLY A 626 18.52 16.98 -19.75
CA GLY A 626 19.55 17.03 -18.70
C GLY A 626 19.13 17.89 -17.51
N ASP A 627 18.46 19.01 -17.78
CA ASP A 627 17.95 19.90 -16.73
C ASP A 627 16.85 19.22 -15.90
N LEU A 628 15.94 18.47 -16.56
CA LEU A 628 14.93 17.67 -15.86
C LEU A 628 15.58 16.65 -14.90
N LEU A 629 16.66 16.01 -15.36
CA LEU A 629 17.44 15.07 -14.54
C LEU A 629 18.12 15.76 -13.36
N ALA A 630 18.77 16.91 -13.58
CA ALA A 630 19.42 17.66 -12.50
C ALA A 630 18.42 18.09 -11.40
N GLY A 631 17.23 18.56 -11.81
CA GLY A 631 16.13 18.88 -10.90
C GLY A 631 15.66 17.68 -10.09
N ALA A 632 15.40 16.54 -10.76
CA ALA A 632 14.98 15.31 -10.11
C ALA A 632 16.04 14.76 -9.13
N VAL A 633 17.31 14.73 -9.54
CA VAL A 633 18.44 14.28 -8.69
C VAL A 633 18.49 15.10 -7.41
N ALA A 634 18.28 16.41 -7.45
CA ALA A 634 18.31 17.25 -6.25
C ALA A 634 17.22 16.88 -5.24
N VAL A 635 16.00 16.57 -5.70
CA VAL A 635 14.90 16.15 -4.83
C VAL A 635 15.18 14.78 -4.21
N PHE A 636 15.50 13.79 -5.04
CA PHE A 636 15.85 12.46 -4.55
C PHE A 636 17.07 12.49 -3.62
N TYR A 637 18.03 13.38 -3.85
CA TYR A 637 19.20 13.51 -2.99
C TYR A 637 18.83 14.08 -1.63
N HIS A 638 17.95 15.07 -1.58
CA HIS A 638 17.40 15.54 -0.31
C HIS A 638 16.72 14.41 0.48
N TRP A 639 15.83 13.66 -0.18
CA TRP A 639 15.11 12.56 0.46
C TRP A 639 16.05 11.45 0.92
N ALA A 640 17.01 11.04 0.07
CA ALA A 640 18.01 10.03 0.43
C ALA A 640 18.88 10.46 1.60
N LEU A 641 19.30 11.74 1.66
CA LEU A 641 20.06 12.26 2.79
C LEU A 641 19.25 12.19 4.09
N ASN A 642 17.96 12.54 4.06
CA ASN A 642 17.08 12.44 5.22
C ASN A 642 16.92 10.99 5.71
N LEU A 643 16.91 10.02 4.79
CA LEU A 643 16.85 8.59 5.13
C LEU A 643 18.16 8.10 5.78
N THR A 644 19.30 8.70 5.43
CA THR A 644 20.62 8.33 5.97
C THR A 644 21.09 9.14 7.18
N ASN A 645 20.21 9.95 7.78
CA ASN A 645 20.56 10.71 8.98
C ASN A 645 21.15 9.79 10.06
N LYS A 646 22.35 10.14 10.51
CA LYS A 646 23.21 9.32 11.37
C LYS A 646 22.54 9.01 12.70
N ASP A 647 22.81 7.82 13.22
CA ASP A 647 22.52 7.51 14.62
C ASP A 647 23.35 8.39 15.58
N ASN A 648 23.03 8.37 16.89
CA ASN A 648 23.77 9.12 17.92
C ASN A 648 25.26 8.73 18.06
N SER A 649 25.75 7.72 17.32
CA SER A 649 27.16 7.34 17.21
C SER A 649 27.84 7.82 15.92
N GLY A 650 27.10 8.47 15.01
CA GLY A 650 27.65 9.06 13.80
C GLY A 650 27.78 8.09 12.60
N GLN A 651 27.19 6.89 12.65
CA GLN A 651 27.22 5.94 11.53
C GLN A 651 25.94 6.00 10.65
N PRO A 652 26.05 5.75 9.33
CA PRO A 652 24.90 5.73 8.42
C PRO A 652 23.94 4.57 8.75
N ILE A 653 22.63 4.84 8.74
CA ILE A 653 21.57 3.86 9.05
C ILE A 653 21.36 2.83 7.91
N HIS A 654 21.73 3.19 6.68
CA HIS A 654 21.65 2.32 5.51
C HIS A 654 23.03 2.12 4.86
N ASP A 655 23.29 0.91 4.35
CA ASP A 655 24.56 0.53 3.69
C ASP A 655 24.59 0.95 2.22
N PHE A 656 24.00 2.10 1.88
CA PHE A 656 24.02 2.66 0.53
C PHE A 656 24.40 4.14 0.57
N ASN A 657 25.13 4.58 -0.47
CA ASN A 657 25.48 5.98 -0.63
C ASN A 657 24.24 6.78 -1.08
N PRO A 658 23.78 7.80 -0.32
CA PRO A 658 22.57 8.57 -0.63
C PRO A 658 22.60 9.20 -2.02
N ALA A 659 23.77 9.65 -2.45
CA ALA A 659 23.94 10.28 -3.76
C ALA A 659 23.81 9.25 -4.90
N ILE A 660 24.25 8.00 -4.68
CA ILE A 660 24.06 6.91 -5.65
C ILE A 660 22.58 6.57 -5.77
N ALA A 661 21.87 6.39 -4.65
CA ALA A 661 20.44 6.10 -4.65
C ALA A 661 19.66 7.22 -5.35
N ALA A 662 20.01 8.48 -5.07
CA ALA A 662 19.38 9.62 -5.72
C ALA A 662 19.61 9.67 -7.23
N CYS A 663 20.85 9.45 -7.67
CA CYS A 663 21.17 9.37 -9.10
C CYS A 663 20.40 8.25 -9.78
N TYR A 664 20.30 7.07 -9.13
CA TYR A 664 19.62 5.91 -9.68
C TYR A 664 18.12 6.16 -9.84
N GLY A 665 17.44 6.60 -8.78
CA GLY A 665 16.01 6.88 -8.79
C GLY A 665 15.64 7.97 -9.81
N ALA A 666 16.37 9.08 -9.81
CA ALA A 666 16.13 10.17 -10.75
C ALA A 666 16.38 9.77 -12.22
N THR A 667 17.46 9.03 -12.47
CA THR A 667 17.77 8.51 -13.82
C THR A 667 16.66 7.61 -14.32
N TYR A 668 16.20 6.70 -13.47
CA TYR A 668 15.12 5.78 -13.81
C TYR A 668 13.84 6.52 -14.17
N LEU A 669 13.41 7.44 -13.31
CA LEU A 669 12.22 8.26 -13.52
C LEU A 669 12.29 9.03 -14.84
N ILE A 670 13.37 9.78 -15.08
CA ILE A 670 13.48 10.63 -16.27
C ILE A 670 13.59 9.81 -17.55
N LYS A 671 14.26 8.66 -17.52
CA LYS A 671 14.30 7.72 -18.66
C LYS A 671 12.94 7.09 -18.93
N TYR A 672 12.18 6.78 -17.90
CA TYR A 672 10.82 6.31 -18.03
C TYR A 672 9.91 7.38 -18.66
N CYS A 673 9.96 8.61 -18.15
CA CYS A 673 9.22 9.75 -18.70
C CYS A 673 9.58 10.01 -20.17
N ASN A 674 10.86 9.87 -20.53
CA ASN A 674 11.29 9.96 -21.93
C ASN A 674 10.63 8.89 -22.80
N ARG A 675 10.52 7.66 -22.29
CA ARG A 675 9.88 6.56 -23.02
C ARG A 675 8.39 6.82 -23.21
N LEU A 676 7.67 7.17 -22.14
CA LEU A 676 6.24 7.50 -22.21
C LEU A 676 5.97 8.66 -23.18
N ALA A 677 6.73 9.74 -23.07
CA ALA A 677 6.57 10.89 -23.95
C ALA A 677 6.90 10.54 -25.41
N TYR A 678 7.91 9.69 -25.64
CA TYR A 678 8.24 9.24 -26.99
C TYR A 678 7.20 8.30 -27.59
N GLU A 679 6.62 7.39 -26.79
CA GLU A 679 5.52 6.54 -27.23
C GLU A 679 4.33 7.36 -27.74
N LYS A 680 4.07 8.51 -27.09
CA LYS A 680 2.98 9.43 -27.48
C LYS A 680 3.32 10.35 -28.64
N TYR A 681 4.50 10.97 -28.65
CA TYR A 681 4.84 12.07 -29.56
C TYR A 681 5.92 11.72 -30.59
N GLY A 682 6.54 10.55 -30.47
CA GLY A 682 7.61 10.07 -31.33
C GLY A 682 8.73 11.10 -31.52
N ARG A 683 9.07 11.39 -32.78
CA ARG A 683 10.13 12.34 -33.12
C ARG A 683 9.87 13.77 -32.62
N SER A 684 8.59 14.17 -32.49
CA SER A 684 8.21 15.53 -32.11
C SER A 684 8.36 15.83 -30.61
N MET A 685 8.60 14.80 -29.78
CA MET A 685 8.77 14.94 -28.33
C MET A 685 9.76 16.03 -27.93
N THR A 686 9.38 16.81 -26.92
CA THR A 686 10.12 17.91 -26.29
C THR A 686 10.30 17.65 -24.78
N ALA A 687 11.04 18.53 -24.09
CA ALA A 687 11.19 18.44 -22.64
C ALA A 687 9.88 18.75 -21.89
N VAL A 688 9.01 19.60 -22.46
CA VAL A 688 7.69 19.88 -21.88
C VAL A 688 6.82 18.62 -21.89
N ASP A 689 6.84 17.86 -22.97
CA ASP A 689 6.12 16.59 -23.04
C ASP A 689 6.59 15.58 -21.99
N MET A 690 7.89 15.59 -21.67
CA MET A 690 8.44 14.75 -20.60
C MET A 690 7.99 15.22 -19.20
N ILE A 691 7.80 16.52 -18.98
CA ILE A 691 7.30 17.08 -17.71
C ILE A 691 5.91 16.53 -17.40
N ASP A 692 5.04 16.44 -18.41
CA ASP A 692 3.68 15.91 -18.25
C ASP A 692 3.68 14.42 -17.84
N CYS A 693 4.74 13.69 -18.15
CA CYS A 693 4.89 12.28 -17.78
C CYS A 693 5.49 12.05 -16.39
N ILE A 694 6.02 13.09 -15.71
CA ILE A 694 6.71 12.93 -14.41
C ILE A 694 5.78 12.35 -13.36
N HIS A 695 4.55 12.87 -13.25
CA HIS A 695 3.57 12.36 -12.28
C HIS A 695 3.26 10.87 -12.51
N THR A 696 2.89 10.50 -13.73
CA THR A 696 2.60 9.09 -14.07
C THR A 696 3.80 8.18 -13.81
N GLY A 697 5.00 8.62 -14.21
CA GLY A 697 6.22 7.85 -13.98
C GLY A 697 6.60 7.75 -12.50
N PHE A 698 6.29 8.78 -11.71
CA PHE A 698 6.55 8.76 -10.27
C PHE A 698 5.59 7.81 -9.56
N ASN A 699 4.29 7.96 -9.81
CA ASN A 699 3.26 7.14 -9.20
C ASN A 699 3.51 5.63 -9.44
N GLU A 700 3.75 5.25 -10.70
CA GLU A 700 3.93 3.84 -11.09
C GLU A 700 5.13 3.15 -10.40
N TYR A 701 6.20 3.87 -10.10
CA TYR A 701 7.47 3.29 -9.63
C TYR A 701 7.89 3.67 -8.22
N PHE A 702 7.29 4.68 -7.62
CA PHE A 702 7.65 5.12 -6.27
C PHE A 702 6.46 5.09 -5.32
N GLU A 703 5.21 5.11 -5.83
CA GLU A 703 4.00 5.11 -4.99
C GLU A 703 3.16 3.82 -5.09
N HIS A 704 3.31 3.06 -6.18
CA HIS A 704 2.59 1.79 -6.38
C HIS A 704 3.13 0.65 -5.50
N GLU A 705 2.24 -0.14 -4.90
CA GLU A 705 2.57 -1.25 -3.98
C GLU A 705 3.41 -2.40 -4.58
N ASN A 706 3.62 -2.41 -5.90
CA ASN A 706 4.43 -3.40 -6.62
C ASN A 706 5.74 -2.82 -7.20
N SER A 707 6.16 -1.63 -6.78
CA SER A 707 7.36 -1.02 -7.32
C SER A 707 8.63 -1.79 -6.92
N LYS A 708 9.48 -2.09 -7.90
CA LYS A 708 10.75 -2.85 -7.71
C LYS A 708 11.87 -2.01 -7.05
N LEU A 709 11.58 -0.79 -6.61
CA LEU A 709 12.56 0.22 -6.22
C LEU A 709 12.34 0.82 -4.82
N ASN A 710 11.28 0.43 -4.11
CA ASN A 710 11.02 0.82 -2.72
C ASN A 710 11.65 -0.15 -1.72
#